data_AF-A0A7Y6XKV3-F1
#
_entry.id   AF-A0A7Y6XKV3-F1
#
_cell.length_a   1.000
_cell.length_b   1.000
_cell.length_c   1.000
_cell.angle_alpha   90.00
_cell.angle_beta   90.00
_cell.angle_gamma   90.00
#
_symmetry.space_group_name_H-M   'P 1'
#
loop_
_entity.id
_entity.type
_entity.pdbx_description
1 polymer ?
#
loop_
_entity_poly.entity_id
_entity_poly.type
_entity_poly.pdbx_seq_one_letter_code
_entity_poly.pdbx_strand_id
1 'polypeptide(L)'
;MRRLLLFALPLLAVACSKKDQANIAINVNYTPSFKTGCIVMQVQDEANAANVTDKQTVTDLATRVPPLKLGVALREGWGPKLKVTIAAHEQSCEGKEVDKVELSVDLSGEGTKSAVSAQLNAPDEDGDGYVAVLGDGKGGTDCQDSGLNAALRFPGNIEVCDAVDNNCSGVADEGLDKKWYQDADNDGVPRGPDFVSQCAKPAGNYIEYAEAGPFDCDETSMNAANRFPGNEELCDGFDNNCENGVDEGFAARNAPCNNECGGVTVCAADGKSVVCNREPGRNYYRDVDGDEDGDATLQAVVKCQGQQPDPGYVLNNHGDCDDVDPAVSSLRAEVCDAIDNNCDGTVDNNTAVSCGGTLKDVADYHLSSTGQNWRTVSAAPSGYPVWVAGLGGKLAMRRAAGAKFESFSFGDPTSPTPPDGSPVLHPNNCGNGDWYVSWVNSSGVVFLGGPSGLLAIHTGATDYTCVPGGAPTSVLITGMVGFDVGGMTTIYITDSDGRLIRWNVGSTPAFTDLNDNNFNYYGLHGLSEDLLLVSGGRTGPDQQRFASYAGVSSGTTAAPTTHTANPNNVGGKANAVWMGTASNACAVGDGGAVWRWDGATTWNRFNAPAGVTVDFSSVVMRYNAQDTANPLNRQCYMVDKSAAGKLRRLTPFGWAKGPDLPLANADKPLRDIAITQTTGEFWIVGDDGRVFHYPEPAP
;
A
#
# COMPACT_ATOMS: atom_id res chain seq x y z
N MET A 1 -52.94 -72.99 30.50
CA MET A 1 -53.06 -74.03 31.55
C MET A 1 -52.55 -73.45 32.86
N ARG A 2 -53.31 -73.62 33.95
CA ARG A 2 -53.01 -73.07 35.28
C ARG A 2 -51.60 -73.48 35.74
N ARG A 3 -50.68 -72.52 35.88
CA ARG A 3 -49.42 -72.69 36.62
C ARG A 3 -49.75 -72.68 38.11
N LEU A 4 -49.69 -73.85 38.75
CA LEU A 4 -49.78 -73.99 40.20
C LEU A 4 -48.41 -73.65 40.80
N LEU A 5 -48.40 -72.72 41.76
CA LEU A 5 -47.23 -72.35 42.56
C LEU A 5 -46.71 -73.53 43.39
N LEU A 6 -45.38 -73.60 43.51
CA LEU A 6 -44.64 -74.38 44.48
C LEU A 6 -45.14 -74.09 45.91
N PHE A 7 -45.51 -75.12 46.66
CA PHE A 7 -45.48 -75.06 48.13
C PHE A 7 -44.15 -75.62 48.62
N ALA A 8 -43.29 -74.73 49.10
CA ALA A 8 -42.34 -75.08 50.16
C ALA A 8 -43.18 -75.43 51.40
N LEU A 9 -43.07 -76.66 51.91
CA LEU A 9 -43.69 -77.04 53.18
C LEU A 9 -42.83 -76.54 54.35
N PRO A 10 -43.31 -75.59 55.19
CA PRO A 10 -42.95 -75.61 56.60
C PRO A 10 -43.87 -76.62 57.31
N LEU A 11 -43.29 -77.43 58.20
CA LEU A 11 -44.04 -78.21 59.19
C LEU A 11 -44.94 -77.26 60.00
N LEU A 12 -46.24 -77.22 59.71
CA LEU A 12 -47.25 -76.67 60.62
C LEU A 12 -48.45 -77.59 60.68
N ALA A 13 -48.67 -78.12 61.88
CA ALA A 13 -49.76 -79.00 62.24
C ALA A 13 -51.12 -78.28 62.08
N VAL A 14 -51.96 -78.80 61.18
CA VAL A 14 -53.41 -78.60 61.22
C VAL A 14 -54.05 -79.98 61.17
N ALA A 15 -54.62 -80.38 62.31
CA ALA A 15 -55.31 -81.64 62.47
C ALA A 15 -56.62 -81.65 61.65
N CYS A 16 -56.68 -82.51 60.65
CA CYS A 16 -57.93 -83.10 60.15
C CYS A 16 -57.61 -84.49 59.57
N SER A 17 -58.33 -85.50 60.06
CA SER A 17 -58.03 -86.93 60.01
C SER A 17 -57.90 -87.55 58.60
N LYS A 18 -56.69 -87.98 58.21
CA LYS A 18 -56.39 -89.08 57.27
C LYS A 18 -55.08 -89.76 57.69
N LYS A 19 -55.04 -91.09 57.63
CA LYS A 19 -53.91 -91.98 58.01
C LYS A 19 -52.55 -91.48 57.47
N ASP A 20 -51.48 -91.63 58.26
CA ASP A 20 -50.09 -91.33 57.91
C ASP A 20 -49.66 -92.05 56.61
N GLN A 21 -49.64 -91.34 55.48
CA GLN A 21 -49.13 -91.89 54.20
C GLN A 21 -47.59 -91.96 54.20
N ALA A 22 -47.04 -93.12 53.83
CA ALA A 22 -45.60 -93.34 53.72
C ALA A 22 -44.98 -92.41 52.65
N ASN A 23 -43.89 -91.74 53.01
CA ASN A 23 -43.17 -90.81 52.15
C ASN A 23 -41.65 -90.93 52.34
N ILE A 24 -40.87 -90.54 51.32
CA ILE A 24 -39.41 -90.49 51.32
C ILE A 24 -38.93 -89.19 50.69
N ALA A 25 -37.84 -88.63 51.23
CA ALA A 25 -37.15 -87.50 50.63
C ALA A 25 -36.02 -87.98 49.70
N ILE A 26 -35.91 -87.38 48.52
CA ILE A 26 -34.82 -87.58 47.57
C ILE A 26 -33.96 -86.31 47.56
N ASN A 27 -32.69 -86.46 47.93
CA ASN A 27 -31.69 -85.39 47.88
C ASN A 27 -30.96 -85.44 46.53
N VAL A 28 -31.27 -84.52 45.62
CA VAL A 28 -30.64 -84.44 44.30
C VAL A 28 -29.46 -83.48 44.34
N ASN A 29 -28.25 -84.02 44.33
CA ASN A 29 -27.03 -83.27 44.10
C ASN A 29 -26.80 -83.11 42.60
N TYR A 30 -26.31 -81.95 42.17
CA TYR A 30 -25.95 -81.66 40.79
C TYR A 30 -24.73 -80.74 40.76
N THR A 31 -24.02 -80.68 39.63
CA THR A 31 -22.83 -79.82 39.49
C THR A 31 -23.18 -78.36 39.78
N PRO A 32 -22.51 -77.66 40.72
CA PRO A 32 -22.88 -76.29 41.09
C PRO A 32 -22.78 -75.24 39.98
N SER A 33 -22.02 -75.54 38.92
CA SER A 33 -21.93 -74.70 37.72
C SER A 33 -23.21 -74.75 36.88
N PHE A 34 -24.00 -75.81 36.96
CA PHE A 34 -25.28 -75.98 36.25
C PHE A 34 -26.37 -75.04 36.77
N LYS A 35 -26.40 -73.82 36.24
CA LYS A 35 -27.32 -72.75 36.68
C LYS A 35 -28.45 -72.51 35.70
N THR A 36 -28.22 -72.79 34.42
CA THR A 36 -29.16 -72.57 33.32
C THR A 36 -29.57 -73.92 32.73
N GLY A 37 -30.83 -74.28 32.94
CA GLY A 37 -31.34 -75.61 32.58
C GLY A 37 -32.44 -76.07 33.52
N CYS A 38 -32.72 -77.36 33.51
CA CYS A 38 -33.83 -77.93 34.25
C CYS A 38 -33.53 -79.33 34.79
N ILE A 39 -33.93 -79.59 36.03
CA ILE A 39 -33.93 -80.94 36.62
C ILE A 39 -35.34 -81.50 36.58
N VAL A 40 -35.51 -82.68 36.00
CA VAL A 40 -36.80 -83.33 35.77
C VAL A 40 -36.86 -84.63 36.56
N MET A 41 -37.82 -84.77 37.47
CA MET A 41 -38.07 -86.00 38.22
C MET A 41 -39.41 -86.64 37.80
N GLN A 42 -39.43 -87.95 37.62
CA GLN A 42 -40.64 -88.72 37.36
C GLN A 42 -40.64 -90.00 38.19
N VAL A 43 -41.81 -90.37 38.73
CA VAL A 43 -41.97 -91.56 39.58
C VAL A 43 -42.90 -92.55 38.90
N GLN A 44 -42.53 -93.83 38.94
CA GLN A 44 -43.27 -94.93 38.33
C GLN A 44 -43.40 -96.10 39.31
N ASP A 45 -44.55 -96.77 39.33
CA ASP A 45 -44.76 -98.01 40.08
C ASP A 45 -43.96 -99.15 39.43
N GLU A 46 -43.12 -99.84 40.19
CA GLU A 46 -42.33 -100.96 39.66
C GLU A 46 -43.20 -102.16 39.29
N ALA A 47 -44.35 -102.35 39.95
CA ALA A 47 -45.25 -103.45 39.68
C ALA A 47 -46.19 -103.17 38.49
N ASN A 48 -46.37 -101.89 38.12
CA ASN A 48 -47.24 -101.49 37.02
C ASN A 48 -46.72 -100.24 36.30
N ALA A 49 -46.05 -100.43 35.16
CA ALA A 49 -45.48 -99.34 34.37
C ALA A 49 -46.49 -98.28 33.88
N ALA A 50 -47.80 -98.59 33.83
CA ALA A 50 -48.84 -97.62 33.47
C ALA A 50 -49.10 -96.60 34.59
N ASN A 51 -48.75 -96.92 35.83
CA ASN A 51 -48.82 -96.02 36.97
C ASN A 51 -47.55 -95.17 37.00
N VAL A 52 -47.60 -94.00 36.36
CA VAL A 52 -46.51 -93.03 36.29
C VAL A 52 -47.02 -91.63 36.66
N THR A 53 -46.17 -90.82 37.29
CA THR A 53 -46.51 -89.43 37.61
C THR A 53 -46.25 -88.52 36.41
N ASP A 54 -46.88 -87.34 36.42
CA ASP A 54 -46.39 -86.23 35.63
C ASP A 54 -44.93 -85.92 36.02
N LYS A 55 -44.17 -85.38 35.06
CA LYS A 55 -42.81 -84.91 35.29
C LYS A 55 -42.85 -83.70 36.25
N GLN A 56 -42.17 -83.83 37.37
CA GLN A 56 -41.89 -82.72 38.26
C GLN A 56 -40.62 -82.02 37.79
N THR A 57 -40.73 -80.76 37.38
CA THR A 57 -39.59 -79.96 36.91
C THR A 57 -39.12 -79.00 38.00
N VAL A 58 -37.81 -78.82 38.07
CA VAL A 58 -37.15 -77.80 38.88
C VAL A 58 -36.36 -76.91 37.93
N THR A 59 -36.82 -75.68 37.81
CA THR A 59 -36.17 -74.59 37.08
C THR A 59 -35.45 -73.65 38.07
N ASP A 60 -34.87 -72.57 37.55
CA ASP A 60 -34.25 -71.50 38.34
C ASP A 60 -33.07 -72.00 39.20
N LEU A 61 -32.30 -72.96 38.64
CA LEU A 61 -31.19 -73.63 39.32
C LEU A 61 -30.11 -72.64 39.79
N ALA A 62 -29.96 -71.50 39.11
CA ALA A 62 -29.12 -70.37 39.52
C ALA A 62 -29.40 -69.87 40.96
N THR A 63 -30.62 -70.02 41.47
CA THR A 63 -31.03 -69.59 42.82
C THR A 63 -31.08 -70.73 43.84
N ARG A 64 -30.77 -71.95 43.40
CA ARG A 64 -30.86 -73.16 44.21
C ARG A 64 -29.48 -73.63 44.62
N VAL A 65 -29.40 -74.28 45.78
CA VAL A 65 -28.16 -74.88 46.29
C VAL A 65 -28.37 -76.39 46.38
N PRO A 66 -27.53 -77.23 45.74
CA PRO A 66 -27.58 -78.67 45.93
C PRO A 66 -27.32 -79.05 47.40
N PRO A 67 -28.00 -80.07 47.97
CA PRO A 67 -28.98 -80.92 47.31
C PRO A 67 -30.39 -80.31 47.23
N LEU A 68 -31.08 -80.47 46.10
CA LEU A 68 -32.52 -80.24 46.00
C LEU A 68 -33.26 -81.34 46.75
N LYS A 69 -34.19 -80.95 47.63
CA LYS A 69 -35.01 -81.89 48.39
C LYS A 69 -36.35 -82.08 47.69
N LEU A 70 -36.53 -83.23 47.05
CA LEU A 70 -37.78 -83.63 46.40
C LEU A 70 -38.47 -84.70 47.24
N GLY A 71 -39.80 -84.68 47.29
CA GLY A 71 -40.59 -85.64 48.07
C GLY A 71 -41.28 -86.64 47.17
N VAL A 72 -41.24 -87.92 47.56
CA VAL A 72 -42.02 -89.00 46.93
C VAL A 72 -42.92 -89.62 47.99
N ALA A 73 -44.22 -89.70 47.72
CA ALA A 73 -45.20 -90.28 48.62
C ALA A 73 -45.98 -91.39 47.92
N LEU A 74 -46.33 -92.44 48.68
CA LEU A 74 -47.09 -93.57 48.16
C LEU A 74 -48.52 -93.13 47.79
N ARG A 75 -48.92 -93.37 46.55
CA ARG A 75 -50.27 -93.05 46.05
C ARG A 75 -51.23 -94.21 46.29
N GLU A 76 -52.50 -93.90 46.49
CA GLU A 76 -53.55 -94.90 46.64
C GLU A 76 -53.63 -95.76 45.37
N GLY A 77 -53.59 -97.09 45.52
CA GLY A 77 -53.61 -98.04 44.41
C GLY A 77 -52.25 -98.38 43.77
N TRP A 78 -51.14 -97.83 44.28
CA TRP A 78 -49.78 -98.12 43.81
C TRP A 78 -49.09 -99.19 44.68
N GLY A 79 -48.17 -99.96 44.08
CA GLY A 79 -47.27 -100.87 44.79
C GLY A 79 -46.28 -100.12 45.70
N PRO A 80 -45.73 -100.77 46.75
CA PRO A 80 -44.83 -100.10 47.70
C PRO A 80 -43.45 -99.79 47.14
N LYS A 81 -43.05 -100.37 45.99
CA LYS A 81 -41.75 -100.12 45.34
C LYS A 81 -41.93 -99.19 44.14
N LEU A 82 -41.21 -98.08 44.15
CA LEU A 82 -41.29 -97.04 43.14
C LEU A 82 -39.93 -96.82 42.48
N LYS A 83 -39.93 -96.72 41.15
CA LYS A 83 -38.78 -96.25 40.37
C LYS A 83 -38.84 -94.72 40.24
N VAL A 84 -37.78 -94.04 40.64
CA VAL A 84 -37.63 -92.59 40.55
C VAL A 84 -36.55 -92.27 39.52
N THR A 85 -36.93 -91.61 38.44
CA THR A 85 -36.02 -91.17 37.38
C THR A 85 -35.79 -89.67 37.49
N ILE A 86 -34.52 -89.24 37.49
CA ILE A 86 -34.12 -87.84 37.60
C ILE A 86 -33.14 -87.53 36.47
N ALA A 87 -33.42 -86.51 35.65
CA ALA A 87 -32.57 -86.09 34.54
C ALA A 87 -32.28 -84.58 34.60
N ALA A 88 -31.10 -84.16 34.17
CA ALA A 88 -30.74 -82.77 33.90
C ALA A 88 -30.83 -82.50 32.40
N HIS A 89 -31.35 -81.32 32.03
CA HIS A 89 -31.46 -80.86 30.65
C HIS A 89 -30.89 -79.43 30.51
N GLU A 90 -29.97 -79.22 29.57
CA GLU A 90 -29.39 -77.89 29.29
C GLU A 90 -30.45 -76.95 28.68
N GLN A 91 -30.26 -75.63 28.86
CA GLN A 91 -31.15 -74.54 28.39
C GLN A 91 -32.60 -74.58 28.93
N SER A 92 -33.33 -75.68 28.77
CA SER A 92 -34.72 -75.86 29.18
C SER A 92 -35.06 -77.31 29.51
N CYS A 93 -36.23 -77.59 30.09
CA CYS A 93 -36.67 -78.96 30.39
C CYS A 93 -36.93 -79.84 29.14
N GLU A 94 -36.98 -79.24 27.95
CA GLU A 94 -37.08 -79.93 26.66
C GLU A 94 -35.74 -79.93 25.90
N GLY A 95 -34.70 -79.30 26.47
CA GLY A 95 -33.36 -79.30 25.91
C GLY A 95 -32.69 -80.66 26.01
N LYS A 96 -31.46 -80.75 25.48
CA LYS A 96 -30.69 -82.00 25.47
C LYS A 96 -30.55 -82.54 26.90
N GLU A 97 -30.83 -83.83 27.08
CA GLU A 97 -30.55 -84.53 28.33
C GLU A 97 -29.03 -84.61 28.51
N VAL A 98 -28.51 -84.02 29.58
CA VAL A 98 -27.07 -83.94 29.84
C VAL A 98 -26.58 -84.98 30.85
N ASP A 99 -27.42 -85.38 31.80
CA ASP A 99 -27.17 -86.52 32.70
C ASP A 99 -28.47 -87.05 33.29
N LYS A 100 -28.47 -88.33 33.70
CA LYS A 100 -29.66 -89.03 34.22
C LYS A 100 -29.31 -90.08 35.26
N VAL A 101 -30.14 -90.16 36.30
CA VAL A 101 -30.07 -91.14 37.40
C VAL A 101 -31.42 -91.81 37.60
N GLU A 102 -31.42 -93.12 37.84
CA GLU A 102 -32.62 -93.89 38.20
C GLU A 102 -32.41 -94.56 39.57
N LEU A 103 -33.37 -94.41 40.48
CA LEU A 103 -33.38 -94.96 41.83
C LEU A 103 -34.59 -95.87 42.04
N SER A 104 -34.45 -96.90 42.89
CA SER A 104 -35.57 -97.72 43.37
C SER A 104 -35.79 -97.43 44.85
N VAL A 105 -37.02 -97.05 45.25
CA VAL A 105 -37.38 -96.71 46.64
C VAL A 105 -38.53 -97.58 47.14
N ASP A 106 -38.41 -98.12 48.35
CA ASP A 106 -39.42 -98.95 49.00
C ASP A 106 -40.12 -98.18 50.14
N LEU A 107 -41.43 -97.98 49.99
CA LEU A 107 -42.30 -97.25 50.91
C LEU A 107 -43.22 -98.17 51.74
N SER A 108 -42.90 -99.46 51.85
CA SER A 108 -43.70 -100.40 52.66
C SER A 108 -43.77 -100.01 54.16
N GLY A 109 -44.94 -100.18 54.78
CA GLY A 109 -45.21 -99.81 56.19
C GLY A 109 -45.69 -98.37 56.38
N GLU A 110 -45.90 -97.94 57.63
CA GLU A 110 -46.37 -96.59 57.98
C GLU A 110 -45.18 -95.63 58.28
N GLY A 111 -45.39 -94.32 58.07
CA GLY A 111 -44.44 -93.25 58.42
C GLY A 111 -43.39 -92.86 57.36
N THR A 112 -42.63 -91.80 57.65
CA THR A 112 -41.57 -91.24 56.78
C THR A 112 -40.31 -92.12 56.76
N LYS A 113 -39.78 -92.39 55.56
CA LYS A 113 -38.54 -93.17 55.33
C LYS A 113 -37.30 -92.28 55.29
N SER A 114 -36.14 -92.89 55.54
CA SER A 114 -34.83 -92.22 55.43
C SER A 114 -34.57 -91.71 54.01
N ALA A 115 -34.00 -90.52 53.90
CA ALA A 115 -33.73 -89.91 52.60
C ALA A 115 -32.69 -90.70 51.79
N VAL A 116 -32.89 -90.77 50.46
CA VAL A 116 -31.89 -91.30 49.50
C VAL A 116 -31.33 -90.15 48.66
N SER A 117 -30.15 -90.34 48.06
CA SER A 117 -29.48 -89.29 47.29
C SER A 117 -29.24 -89.71 45.83
N ALA A 118 -29.37 -88.75 44.91
CA ALA A 118 -28.97 -88.85 43.51
C ALA A 118 -27.88 -87.82 43.20
N GLN A 119 -26.99 -88.12 42.24
CA GLN A 119 -25.92 -87.21 41.79
C GLN A 119 -26.01 -87.05 40.26
N LEU A 120 -26.20 -85.83 39.80
CA LEU A 120 -26.12 -85.45 38.39
C LEU A 120 -24.79 -84.73 38.12
N ASN A 121 -24.17 -85.01 36.99
CA ASN A 121 -22.96 -84.33 36.51
C ASN A 121 -23.28 -83.54 35.23
N ALA A 122 -23.43 -82.22 35.37
CA ALA A 122 -23.76 -81.29 34.29
C ALA A 122 -22.87 -80.03 34.38
N PRO A 123 -21.56 -80.14 34.09
CA PRO A 123 -20.64 -79.00 34.11
C PRO A 123 -21.00 -77.95 33.04
N ASP A 124 -21.11 -76.68 33.46
CA ASP A 124 -21.37 -75.49 32.64
C ASP A 124 -20.40 -74.40 33.12
N GLU A 125 -19.11 -74.58 32.80
CA GLU A 125 -18.02 -73.86 33.48
C GLU A 125 -17.94 -72.38 33.11
N ASP A 126 -18.35 -72.00 31.91
CA ASP A 126 -18.38 -70.62 31.45
C ASP A 126 -19.75 -69.94 31.64
N GLY A 127 -20.79 -70.71 31.99
CA GLY A 127 -22.07 -70.20 32.42
C GLY A 127 -22.97 -69.73 31.28
N ASP A 128 -22.72 -70.16 30.05
CA ASP A 128 -23.53 -69.79 28.88
C ASP A 128 -24.84 -70.60 28.78
N GLY A 129 -24.96 -71.63 29.64
CA GLY A 129 -26.13 -72.48 29.78
C GLY A 129 -26.17 -73.69 28.84
N TYR A 130 -25.12 -73.91 28.07
CA TYR A 130 -24.79 -75.16 27.42
C TYR A 130 -23.83 -75.94 28.31
N VAL A 131 -23.92 -77.25 28.27
CA VAL A 131 -23.07 -78.12 29.09
C VAL A 131 -21.97 -78.69 28.18
N ALA A 132 -20.75 -78.79 28.69
CA ALA A 132 -19.66 -79.45 27.98
C ALA A 132 -20.08 -80.83 27.44
N VAL A 133 -19.62 -81.17 26.23
CA VAL A 133 -19.71 -82.56 25.75
C VAL A 133 -18.90 -83.46 26.68
N LEU A 134 -19.56 -84.42 27.35
CA LEU A 134 -18.92 -85.41 28.20
C LEU A 134 -18.83 -86.75 27.43
N GLY A 135 -17.80 -87.55 27.69
CA GLY A 135 -17.69 -88.89 27.10
C GLY A 135 -18.88 -89.80 27.46
N ASP A 136 -18.94 -90.99 26.83
CA ASP A 136 -19.87 -92.07 27.18
C ASP A 136 -21.38 -91.75 27.03
N GLY A 137 -21.72 -90.84 26.12
CA GLY A 137 -23.11 -90.47 25.81
C GLY A 137 -23.75 -89.51 26.83
N LYS A 138 -22.93 -88.83 27.62
CA LYS A 138 -23.34 -87.79 28.58
C LYS A 138 -22.93 -86.38 28.10
N GLY A 139 -23.34 -85.33 28.81
CA GLY A 139 -22.95 -83.95 28.52
C GLY A 139 -23.81 -83.25 27.46
N GLY A 140 -23.57 -81.96 27.29
CA GLY A 140 -24.39 -81.04 26.52
C GLY A 140 -23.88 -80.79 25.11
N THR A 141 -24.15 -79.58 24.59
CA THR A 141 -23.79 -79.20 23.22
C THR A 141 -22.69 -78.15 23.10
N ASP A 142 -22.10 -77.72 24.21
CA ASP A 142 -20.94 -76.82 24.19
C ASP A 142 -19.70 -77.52 23.62
N CYS A 143 -19.01 -76.86 22.70
CA CYS A 143 -17.78 -77.41 22.11
C CYS A 143 -16.53 -77.17 22.97
N GLN A 144 -16.49 -76.12 23.80
CA GLN A 144 -15.42 -75.86 24.75
C GLN A 144 -15.75 -74.82 25.86
N ASP A 145 -16.13 -75.26 27.07
CA ASP A 145 -16.36 -74.40 28.26
C ASP A 145 -15.09 -73.72 28.86
N SER A 146 -13.98 -73.68 28.13
CA SER A 146 -12.74 -73.05 28.60
C SER A 146 -11.91 -72.45 27.47
N GLY A 147 -11.17 -71.39 27.78
CA GLY A 147 -10.28 -70.71 26.83
C GLY A 147 -10.78 -69.33 26.42
N LEU A 148 -10.22 -68.81 25.33
CA LEU A 148 -10.58 -67.48 24.80
C LEU A 148 -12.05 -67.50 24.36
N ASN A 149 -12.86 -66.58 24.88
CA ASN A 149 -14.27 -66.46 24.50
C ASN A 149 -15.08 -67.76 24.71
N ALA A 150 -14.77 -68.57 25.73
CA ALA A 150 -15.46 -69.83 26.03
C ALA A 150 -16.99 -69.70 25.99
N ALA A 151 -17.57 -68.72 26.69
CA ALA A 151 -19.01 -68.46 26.73
C ALA A 151 -19.65 -68.02 25.38
N LEU A 152 -18.86 -67.93 24.31
CA LEU A 152 -19.32 -67.71 22.93
C LEU A 152 -19.24 -68.99 22.09
N ARG A 153 -18.87 -70.15 22.64
CA ARG A 153 -18.58 -71.39 21.92
C ARG A 153 -19.73 -72.39 22.05
N PHE A 154 -20.90 -71.97 21.58
CA PHE A 154 -22.12 -72.76 21.66
C PHE A 154 -22.80 -72.89 20.30
N PRO A 155 -23.60 -73.96 20.09
CA PRO A 155 -24.20 -74.23 18.79
C PRO A 155 -25.01 -73.07 18.22
N GLY A 156 -24.67 -72.66 17.02
CA GLY A 156 -25.42 -71.65 16.27
C GLY A 156 -25.17 -70.20 16.72
N ASN A 157 -24.09 -69.94 17.47
CA ASN A 157 -23.63 -68.57 17.68
C ASN A 157 -23.12 -67.92 16.37
N ILE A 158 -22.83 -66.61 16.39
CA ILE A 158 -22.24 -65.91 15.24
C ILE A 158 -20.72 -65.95 15.35
N GLU A 159 -20.05 -66.33 14.26
CA GLU A 159 -18.59 -66.26 14.14
C GLU A 159 -18.09 -64.81 14.26
N VAL A 160 -16.96 -64.65 14.94
CA VAL A 160 -16.18 -63.41 14.97
C VAL A 160 -14.75 -63.71 14.60
N CYS A 161 -14.02 -62.80 13.94
CA CYS A 161 -12.61 -62.99 13.56
C CYS A 161 -11.67 -63.10 14.78
N ASP A 162 -11.70 -64.21 15.50
CA ASP A 162 -10.90 -64.47 16.70
C ASP A 162 -10.14 -65.80 16.63
N ALA A 163 -10.20 -66.50 15.49
CA ALA A 163 -9.63 -67.82 15.25
C ALA A 163 -10.19 -68.91 16.19
N VAL A 164 -11.40 -68.71 16.70
CA VAL A 164 -12.16 -69.66 17.51
C VAL A 164 -13.44 -70.04 16.77
N ASP A 165 -13.78 -71.32 16.80
CA ASP A 165 -15.10 -71.80 16.36
C ASP A 165 -16.14 -71.41 17.42
N ASN A 166 -16.87 -70.32 17.18
CA ASN A 166 -17.86 -69.80 18.13
C ASN A 166 -19.20 -70.55 18.00
N ASN A 167 -19.51 -71.04 16.81
CA ASN A 167 -20.82 -71.65 16.55
C ASN A 167 -20.82 -73.19 16.62
N CYS A 168 -19.67 -73.78 16.97
CA CYS A 168 -19.39 -75.20 17.04
C CYS A 168 -19.64 -75.95 15.72
N SER A 169 -19.37 -75.31 14.58
CA SER A 169 -19.52 -75.92 13.24
C SER A 169 -18.34 -76.83 12.86
N GLY A 170 -17.21 -76.70 13.55
CA GLY A 170 -15.95 -77.40 13.30
C GLY A 170 -14.94 -76.60 12.44
N VAL A 171 -15.26 -75.36 12.06
CA VAL A 171 -14.37 -74.43 11.37
C VAL A 171 -14.36 -73.12 12.15
N ALA A 172 -13.21 -72.44 12.23
CA ALA A 172 -13.14 -71.12 12.85
C ALA A 172 -13.26 -70.03 11.77
N ASP A 173 -13.93 -68.92 12.12
CA ASP A 173 -14.04 -67.70 11.32
C ASP A 173 -14.71 -67.89 9.93
N GLU A 174 -15.55 -68.91 9.73
CA GLU A 174 -16.08 -69.18 8.40
C GLU A 174 -17.02 -68.09 7.88
N GLY A 175 -16.86 -67.73 6.61
CA GLY A 175 -17.69 -66.73 5.94
C GLY A 175 -17.35 -65.27 6.26
N LEU A 176 -16.23 -65.01 6.95
CA LEU A 176 -15.81 -63.65 7.34
C LEU A 176 -14.62 -63.10 6.54
N ASP A 177 -14.11 -63.83 5.55
CA ASP A 177 -12.95 -63.40 4.74
C ASP A 177 -13.20 -62.10 3.95
N LYS A 178 -12.23 -61.19 4.02
CA LYS A 178 -12.20 -59.92 3.29
C LYS A 178 -11.02 -59.88 2.32
N LYS A 179 -11.11 -59.05 1.28
CA LYS A 179 -10.01 -58.77 0.34
C LYS A 179 -9.22 -57.55 0.79
N TRP A 180 -7.91 -57.72 0.94
CA TRP A 180 -6.98 -56.69 1.39
C TRP A 180 -5.96 -56.38 0.29
N TYR A 181 -5.91 -55.12 -0.16
CA TYR A 181 -4.98 -54.65 -1.19
C TYR A 181 -3.87 -53.82 -0.55
N GLN A 182 -2.66 -53.89 -1.09
CA GLN A 182 -1.52 -53.12 -0.57
C GLN A 182 -1.63 -51.65 -0.99
N ASP A 183 -1.53 -50.77 -0.01
CA ASP A 183 -1.50 -49.32 -0.12
C ASP A 183 -0.09 -48.87 0.28
N ALA A 184 0.78 -48.64 -0.69
CA ALA A 184 2.23 -48.51 -0.42
C ALA A 184 2.59 -47.20 0.28
N ASP A 185 1.84 -46.13 0.01
CA ASP A 185 2.10 -44.76 0.43
C ASP A 185 1.01 -44.18 1.36
N ASN A 186 -0.01 -44.99 1.71
CA ASN A 186 -1.10 -44.68 2.64
C ASN A 186 -2.08 -43.60 2.15
N ASP A 187 -2.29 -43.48 0.84
CA ASP A 187 -3.21 -42.49 0.27
C ASP A 187 -4.66 -42.99 0.09
N GLY A 188 -4.90 -44.29 0.31
CA GLY A 188 -6.20 -44.94 0.17
C GLY A 188 -6.51 -45.49 -1.22
N VAL A 189 -5.54 -45.48 -2.14
CA VAL A 189 -5.61 -46.07 -3.48
C VAL A 189 -4.70 -47.30 -3.54
N PRO A 190 -5.20 -48.47 -4.00
CA PRO A 190 -4.37 -49.66 -4.06
C PRO A 190 -3.32 -49.56 -5.17
N ARG A 191 -2.10 -50.02 -4.87
CA ARG A 191 -0.99 -50.09 -5.83
C ARG A 191 -1.32 -50.91 -7.09
N GLY A 192 -2.13 -51.96 -6.93
CA GLY A 192 -2.36 -52.93 -7.99
C GLY A 192 -3.43 -53.96 -7.66
N PRO A 193 -3.72 -54.88 -8.60
CA PRO A 193 -4.83 -55.83 -8.49
C PRO A 193 -4.59 -56.98 -7.50
N ASP A 194 -3.37 -57.13 -6.98
CA ASP A 194 -3.00 -58.21 -6.07
C ASP A 194 -3.60 -58.00 -4.67
N PHE A 195 -4.22 -59.03 -4.11
CA PHE A 195 -4.86 -58.98 -2.79
C PHE A 195 -4.58 -60.23 -1.94
N VAL A 196 -4.70 -60.05 -0.62
CA VAL A 196 -4.70 -61.14 0.37
C VAL A 196 -6.15 -61.34 0.86
N SER A 197 -6.62 -62.59 0.90
CA SER A 197 -7.95 -62.96 1.39
C SER A 197 -7.85 -63.53 2.79
N GLN A 198 -8.39 -62.81 3.78
CA GLN A 198 -8.45 -63.26 5.17
C GLN A 198 -9.42 -62.38 5.99
N CYS A 199 -9.95 -62.94 7.07
CA CYS A 199 -10.83 -62.27 8.03
C CYS A 199 -10.21 -60.98 8.60
N ALA A 200 -9.06 -61.11 9.26
CA ALA A 200 -8.38 -60.00 9.92
C ALA A 200 -7.49 -59.19 8.96
N LYS A 201 -7.31 -57.89 9.22
CA LYS A 201 -6.38 -57.05 8.45
C LYS A 201 -4.96 -57.61 8.50
N PRO A 202 -4.29 -57.85 7.34
CA PRO A 202 -2.89 -58.26 7.32
C PRO A 202 -1.97 -57.21 7.97
N ALA A 203 -0.84 -57.66 8.50
CA ALA A 203 0.19 -56.73 8.99
C ALA A 203 0.76 -55.90 7.82
N GLY A 204 0.90 -54.59 8.03
CA GLY A 204 1.34 -53.64 7.02
C GLY A 204 0.22 -52.72 6.51
N ASN A 205 0.52 -52.00 5.44
CA ASN A 205 -0.38 -51.02 4.86
C ASN A 205 -1.31 -51.69 3.85
N TYR A 206 -2.38 -52.29 4.38
CA TYR A 206 -3.45 -52.88 3.58
C TYR A 206 -4.77 -52.14 3.80
N ILE A 207 -5.54 -52.00 2.72
CA ILE A 207 -6.88 -51.40 2.71
C ILE A 207 -7.92 -52.41 2.19
N GLU A 208 -9.15 -52.30 2.67
CA GLU A 208 -10.28 -53.15 2.26
C GLU A 208 -10.95 -52.55 1.02
N TYR A 209 -11.06 -53.31 -0.07
CA TYR A 209 -11.77 -52.92 -1.30
C TYR A 209 -12.64 -54.07 -1.79
N ALA A 210 -13.87 -53.76 -2.24
CA ALA A 210 -14.85 -54.77 -2.66
C ALA A 210 -14.55 -55.35 -4.05
N GLU A 211 -14.07 -54.51 -4.98
CA GLU A 211 -13.66 -54.84 -6.34
C GLU A 211 -12.45 -53.97 -6.70
N ALA A 212 -11.64 -54.38 -7.69
CA ALA A 212 -10.41 -53.68 -8.09
C ALA A 212 -10.70 -52.19 -8.38
N GLY A 213 -10.35 -51.31 -7.43
CA GLY A 213 -10.44 -49.86 -7.58
C GLY A 213 -9.41 -49.33 -8.59
N PRO A 214 -9.42 -48.02 -8.91
CA PRO A 214 -8.38 -47.42 -9.72
C PRO A 214 -7.02 -47.68 -9.07
N PHE A 215 -6.00 -47.97 -9.89
CA PHE A 215 -4.65 -48.25 -9.40
C PHE A 215 -3.79 -46.99 -9.49
N ASP A 216 -3.02 -46.76 -8.44
CA ASP A 216 -2.06 -45.66 -8.34
C ASP A 216 -0.95 -45.81 -9.40
N CYS A 217 -0.61 -44.69 -10.07
CA CYS A 217 0.52 -44.64 -11.01
C CYS A 217 1.82 -44.10 -10.40
N ASP A 218 1.83 -43.61 -9.15
CA ASP A 218 3.01 -43.19 -8.39
C ASP A 218 3.20 -43.94 -7.07
N GLU A 219 3.87 -45.09 -7.17
CA GLU A 219 4.11 -46.03 -6.06
C GLU A 219 5.00 -45.50 -4.90
N THR A 220 5.42 -44.23 -4.88
CA THR A 220 6.51 -43.77 -4.02
C THR A 220 6.24 -42.51 -3.18
N SER A 221 5.15 -41.77 -3.42
CA SER A 221 4.95 -40.48 -2.75
C SER A 221 3.61 -40.35 -2.03
N MET A 222 3.65 -40.22 -0.70
CA MET A 222 2.46 -40.03 0.17
C MET A 222 1.58 -38.80 -0.16
N ASN A 223 1.96 -38.00 -1.17
CA ASN A 223 1.23 -36.84 -1.66
C ASN A 223 0.45 -37.14 -2.96
N ALA A 224 0.34 -38.42 -3.35
CA ALA A 224 -0.23 -38.89 -4.61
C ALA A 224 -1.74 -39.21 -4.56
N ALA A 225 -2.47 -38.84 -3.50
CA ALA A 225 -3.91 -39.11 -3.34
C ALA A 225 -4.83 -38.72 -4.52
N ASN A 226 -4.32 -37.93 -5.46
CA ASN A 226 -4.97 -37.44 -6.67
C ASN A 226 -4.22 -37.90 -7.96
N ARG A 227 -3.51 -39.02 -7.95
CA ARG A 227 -2.72 -39.55 -9.09
C ARG A 227 -3.25 -40.92 -9.51
N PHE A 228 -4.42 -40.93 -10.12
CA PHE A 228 -5.10 -42.15 -10.52
C PHE A 228 -5.91 -41.95 -11.81
N PRO A 229 -6.17 -43.04 -12.56
CA PRO A 229 -6.95 -42.97 -13.79
C PRO A 229 -8.29 -42.23 -13.64
N GLY A 230 -8.50 -41.21 -14.49
CA GLY A 230 -9.75 -40.46 -14.58
C GLY A 230 -9.87 -39.24 -13.66
N ASN A 231 -8.79 -38.82 -13.00
CA ASN A 231 -8.76 -37.56 -12.24
C ASN A 231 -8.65 -36.30 -13.15
N GLU A 232 -8.82 -35.10 -12.59
CA GLU A 232 -8.56 -33.82 -13.30
C GLU A 232 -7.04 -33.59 -13.39
N GLU A 233 -6.54 -33.31 -14.60
CA GLU A 233 -5.14 -32.94 -14.81
C GLU A 233 -4.87 -31.50 -14.38
N LEU A 234 -3.81 -31.30 -13.58
CA LEU A 234 -3.35 -29.99 -13.12
C LEU A 234 -2.02 -29.65 -13.80
N CYS A 235 -1.68 -28.36 -13.83
CA CYS A 235 -0.35 -27.89 -14.25
C CYS A 235 0.51 -27.82 -12.99
N ASP A 236 0.87 -28.96 -12.41
CA ASP A 236 1.62 -29.05 -11.16
C ASP A 236 2.96 -29.80 -11.31
N GLY A 237 3.25 -30.30 -12.51
CA GLY A 237 4.45 -31.06 -12.81
C GLY A 237 4.34 -32.54 -12.46
N PHE A 238 3.14 -33.04 -12.18
CA PHE A 238 2.84 -34.45 -11.96
C PHE A 238 1.74 -34.91 -12.92
N ASP A 239 1.69 -36.22 -13.17
CA ASP A 239 0.62 -36.85 -13.94
C ASP A 239 -0.51 -37.19 -12.96
N ASN A 240 -1.59 -36.39 -12.93
CA ASN A 240 -2.67 -36.55 -11.97
C ASN A 240 -3.71 -37.57 -12.42
N ASN A 241 -3.89 -37.73 -13.73
CA ASN A 241 -4.90 -38.61 -14.29
C ASN A 241 -4.33 -39.93 -14.87
N CYS A 242 -3.02 -40.12 -14.81
CA CYS A 242 -2.27 -41.25 -15.36
C CYS A 242 -2.46 -41.44 -16.87
N GLU A 243 -2.75 -40.36 -17.61
CA GLU A 243 -3.03 -40.37 -19.05
C GLU A 243 -2.09 -39.46 -19.84
N ASN A 244 -1.36 -40.05 -20.79
CA ASN A 244 -0.56 -39.32 -21.79
C ASN A 244 0.57 -38.41 -21.25
N GLY A 245 0.92 -38.50 -19.97
CA GLY A 245 2.14 -37.93 -19.39
C GLY A 245 1.84 -36.82 -18.38
N VAL A 246 2.83 -35.94 -18.13
CA VAL A 246 2.72 -34.86 -17.13
C VAL A 246 2.16 -33.58 -17.76
N ASP A 247 1.15 -32.97 -17.13
CA ASP A 247 0.50 -31.70 -17.49
C ASP A 247 0.01 -31.64 -18.97
N GLU A 248 -0.45 -32.75 -19.54
CA GLU A 248 -0.80 -32.92 -20.95
C GLU A 248 -2.01 -32.08 -21.41
N GLY A 249 -2.85 -31.63 -20.48
CA GLY A 249 -3.93 -30.67 -20.72
C GLY A 249 -3.46 -29.25 -21.02
N PHE A 250 -2.17 -28.95 -20.85
CA PHE A 250 -1.60 -27.60 -20.88
C PHE A 250 -0.66 -27.39 -22.07
N ALA A 251 -1.16 -27.59 -23.29
CA ALA A 251 -0.40 -27.49 -24.55
C ALA A 251 0.35 -26.15 -24.77
N ALA A 252 -0.09 -25.10 -24.09
CA ALA A 252 0.57 -23.81 -24.13
C ALA A 252 1.77 -23.71 -23.19
N ARG A 253 2.06 -24.66 -22.29
CA ARG A 253 3.24 -24.64 -21.40
C ARG A 253 4.54 -24.65 -22.21
N ASN A 254 5.52 -23.85 -21.80
CA ASN A 254 6.79 -23.62 -22.50
C ASN A 254 6.67 -22.97 -23.90
N ALA A 255 5.49 -22.48 -24.27
CA ALA A 255 5.32 -21.70 -25.49
C ALA A 255 5.85 -20.27 -25.30
N PRO A 256 6.40 -19.63 -26.35
CA PRO A 256 6.69 -18.21 -26.31
C PRO A 256 5.37 -17.44 -26.18
N CYS A 257 5.27 -16.58 -25.17
CA CYS A 257 4.17 -15.63 -25.05
C CYS A 257 4.58 -14.28 -25.65
N ASN A 258 3.70 -13.70 -26.47
CA ASN A 258 3.95 -12.42 -27.13
C ASN A 258 3.53 -11.26 -26.23
N ASN A 259 4.51 -10.51 -25.75
CA ASN A 259 4.36 -9.31 -24.97
C ASN A 259 5.69 -8.51 -25.01
N GLU A 260 5.71 -7.26 -24.55
CA GLU A 260 6.78 -6.27 -24.82
C GLU A 260 8.23 -6.73 -24.56
N CYS A 261 8.45 -7.68 -23.63
CA CYS A 261 9.78 -8.22 -23.32
C CYS A 261 9.96 -9.72 -23.58
N GLY A 262 8.98 -10.35 -24.23
CA GLY A 262 8.94 -11.79 -24.41
C GLY A 262 8.90 -12.56 -23.10
N GLY A 263 8.45 -13.81 -23.17
CA GLY A 263 8.46 -14.71 -22.02
C GLY A 263 8.13 -16.12 -22.47
N VAL A 264 8.15 -17.03 -21.51
CA VAL A 264 7.62 -18.38 -21.69
C VAL A 264 6.46 -18.58 -20.74
N THR A 265 5.43 -19.26 -21.21
CA THR A 265 4.31 -19.68 -20.38
C THR A 265 4.73 -20.78 -19.41
N VAL A 266 4.41 -20.59 -18.14
CA VAL A 266 4.61 -21.56 -17.05
C VAL A 266 3.28 -21.84 -16.37
N CYS A 267 3.22 -22.85 -15.52
CA CYS A 267 2.04 -23.11 -14.70
C CYS A 267 1.75 -21.92 -13.79
N ALA A 268 0.50 -21.49 -13.77
CA ALA A 268 0.03 -20.48 -12.83
C ALA A 268 0.01 -21.05 -11.41
N ALA A 269 0.03 -20.15 -10.42
CA ALA A 269 -0.01 -20.53 -9.01
C ALA A 269 -1.29 -21.27 -8.62
N ASP A 270 -2.34 -21.22 -9.44
CA ASP A 270 -3.58 -21.95 -9.23
C ASP A 270 -3.50 -23.44 -9.65
N GLY A 271 -2.44 -23.85 -10.35
CA GLY A 271 -2.28 -25.21 -10.89
C GLY A 271 -3.30 -25.57 -11.98
N LYS A 272 -4.07 -24.61 -12.49
CA LYS A 272 -5.20 -24.86 -13.43
C LYS A 272 -5.09 -24.09 -14.73
N SER A 273 -4.06 -23.27 -14.88
CA SER A 273 -3.81 -22.49 -16.08
C SER A 273 -2.33 -22.29 -16.33
N VAL A 274 -1.98 -21.79 -17.52
CA VAL A 274 -0.64 -21.28 -17.80
C VAL A 274 -0.64 -19.75 -17.85
N VAL A 275 0.39 -19.15 -17.28
CA VAL A 275 0.64 -17.70 -17.29
C VAL A 275 2.00 -17.42 -17.89
N CYS A 276 2.14 -16.25 -18.52
CA CYS A 276 3.43 -15.84 -19.06
C CYS A 276 4.40 -15.47 -17.92
N ASN A 277 5.44 -16.26 -17.71
CA ASN A 277 6.52 -15.94 -16.79
C ASN A 277 7.46 -14.93 -17.46
N ARG A 278 7.41 -13.68 -16.97
CA ARG A 278 8.29 -12.62 -17.45
C ARG A 278 8.64 -11.63 -16.35
N GLU A 279 9.76 -10.95 -16.54
CA GLU A 279 10.07 -9.70 -15.87
C GLU A 279 9.30 -8.55 -16.52
N PRO A 280 8.76 -7.58 -15.74
CA PRO A 280 8.15 -6.39 -16.30
C PRO A 280 9.18 -5.54 -17.06
N GLY A 281 8.73 -4.87 -18.12
CA GLY A 281 9.54 -3.86 -18.80
C GLY A 281 9.89 -2.72 -17.84
N ARG A 282 11.06 -2.12 -18.02
CA ARG A 282 11.51 -0.94 -17.27
C ARG A 282 11.15 0.32 -18.06
N ASN A 283 10.57 1.31 -17.40
CA ASN A 283 10.19 2.56 -18.00
C ASN A 283 11.35 3.55 -17.91
N TYR A 284 11.76 4.09 -19.05
CA TYR A 284 12.78 5.12 -19.14
C TYR A 284 12.17 6.42 -19.65
N TYR A 285 12.40 7.51 -18.93
CA TYR A 285 11.90 8.84 -19.25
C TYR A 285 13.07 9.74 -19.63
N ARG A 286 12.87 10.64 -20.59
CA ARG A 286 13.93 11.53 -21.06
C ARG A 286 14.21 12.57 -19.97
N ASP A 287 15.48 12.78 -19.67
CA ASP A 287 16.00 13.73 -18.69
C ASP A 287 16.94 14.68 -19.46
N VAL A 288 16.51 15.92 -19.65
CA VAL A 288 17.18 16.89 -20.52
C VAL A 288 18.15 17.79 -19.78
N ASP A 289 17.82 18.16 -18.55
CA ASP A 289 18.65 19.05 -17.74
C ASP A 289 19.59 18.31 -16.78
N GLY A 290 19.48 16.99 -16.71
CA GLY A 290 20.42 16.07 -16.07
C GLY A 290 20.23 15.98 -14.57
N ASP A 291 18.99 16.11 -14.09
CA ASP A 291 18.69 16.23 -12.69
C ASP A 291 18.18 14.94 -12.01
N GLU A 292 18.13 13.84 -12.79
CA GLU A 292 17.65 12.51 -12.42
C GLU A 292 16.12 12.40 -12.27
N ASP A 293 15.38 13.36 -12.78
CA ASP A 293 13.94 13.27 -13.01
C ASP A 293 13.62 13.38 -14.50
N GLY A 294 12.58 12.68 -14.94
CA GLY A 294 12.21 12.64 -16.35
C GLY A 294 11.06 13.59 -16.66
N ASP A 295 11.06 14.20 -17.84
CA ASP A 295 10.01 15.12 -18.32
C ASP A 295 8.61 14.54 -18.10
N ALA A 296 7.80 15.11 -17.19
CA ALA A 296 6.46 14.65 -16.80
C ALA A 296 5.42 14.63 -17.94
N THR A 297 5.74 15.17 -19.13
CA THR A 297 4.85 15.24 -20.28
C THR A 297 5.11 14.18 -21.34
N LEU A 298 6.25 13.49 -21.28
CA LEU A 298 6.66 12.50 -22.28
C LEU A 298 6.30 11.07 -21.90
N GLN A 299 6.04 10.23 -22.91
CA GLN A 299 5.80 8.82 -22.69
C GLN A 299 7.11 8.06 -22.41
N ALA A 300 7.04 7.06 -21.54
CA ALA A 300 8.16 6.17 -21.26
C ALA A 300 8.60 5.39 -22.49
N VAL A 301 9.91 5.24 -22.67
CA VAL A 301 10.51 4.22 -23.51
C VAL A 301 10.67 2.95 -22.67
N VAL A 302 9.92 1.91 -23.00
CA VAL A 302 10.00 0.61 -22.31
C VAL A 302 11.21 -0.16 -22.82
N LYS A 303 12.08 -0.63 -21.91
CA LYS A 303 13.22 -1.52 -22.23
C LYS A 303 13.22 -2.75 -21.35
N CYS A 304 13.65 -3.86 -21.92
CA CYS A 304 13.75 -5.13 -21.21
C CYS A 304 15.04 -5.20 -20.37
N GLN A 305 15.12 -6.19 -19.48
CA GLN A 305 16.31 -6.41 -18.67
C GLN A 305 17.55 -6.57 -19.56
N GLY A 306 18.63 -5.88 -19.22
CA GLY A 306 19.88 -5.87 -20.01
C GLY A 306 19.87 -4.93 -21.21
N GLN A 307 18.72 -4.36 -21.60
CA GLN A 307 18.66 -3.27 -22.56
C GLN A 307 18.77 -1.92 -21.84
N GLN A 308 19.44 -0.96 -22.47
CA GLN A 308 19.58 0.42 -22.02
C GLN A 308 18.96 1.35 -23.08
N PRO A 309 18.36 2.49 -22.68
CA PRO A 309 17.97 3.54 -23.61
C PRO A 309 19.23 4.25 -24.17
N ASP A 310 19.01 5.18 -25.10
CA ASP A 310 20.03 6.15 -25.49
C ASP A 310 20.42 7.02 -24.27
N PRO A 311 21.60 7.67 -24.27
CA PRO A 311 21.96 8.62 -23.21
C PRO A 311 20.93 9.75 -23.05
N GLY A 312 20.71 10.20 -21.81
CA GLY A 312 19.73 11.25 -21.47
C GLY A 312 18.35 10.71 -21.09
N TYR A 313 18.30 9.54 -20.46
CA TYR A 313 17.07 8.96 -19.90
C TYR A 313 17.31 8.48 -18.46
N VAL A 314 16.31 8.63 -17.61
CA VAL A 314 16.27 8.15 -16.23
C VAL A 314 15.27 7.00 -16.05
N LEU A 315 15.54 6.11 -15.10
CA LEU A 315 14.74 4.91 -14.83
C LEU A 315 13.59 5.22 -13.86
N ASN A 316 12.35 4.96 -14.27
CA ASN A 316 11.13 4.99 -13.47
C ASN A 316 10.77 6.32 -12.78
N ASN A 317 11.56 7.38 -12.95
CA ASN A 317 11.27 8.72 -12.42
C ASN A 317 10.77 9.64 -13.54
N HIS A 318 9.67 10.37 -13.29
CA HIS A 318 8.91 11.12 -14.30
C HIS A 318 8.05 12.24 -13.69
N GLY A 319 8.56 12.90 -12.66
CA GLY A 319 7.88 13.98 -11.97
C GLY A 319 8.30 15.37 -12.42
N ASP A 320 9.20 15.48 -13.40
CA ASP A 320 9.82 16.75 -13.74
C ASP A 320 8.84 17.71 -14.44
N CYS A 321 8.55 18.81 -13.76
CA CYS A 321 7.66 19.85 -14.24
C CYS A 321 8.37 20.95 -15.04
N ASP A 322 9.70 21.02 -15.10
CA ASP A 322 10.47 21.94 -15.96
C ASP A 322 11.83 21.34 -16.37
N ASP A 323 11.81 20.39 -17.32
CA ASP A 323 12.93 19.62 -17.91
C ASP A 323 13.96 20.47 -18.71
N VAL A 324 14.19 21.71 -18.28
CA VAL A 324 15.23 22.65 -18.75
C VAL A 324 15.97 23.28 -17.56
N ASP A 325 15.43 23.21 -16.35
CA ASP A 325 15.98 23.79 -15.13
C ASP A 325 16.19 22.71 -14.04
N PRO A 326 17.43 22.23 -13.82
CA PRO A 326 17.71 21.12 -12.90
C PRO A 326 17.49 21.48 -11.41
N ALA A 327 17.09 22.73 -11.15
CA ALA A 327 16.62 23.22 -9.86
C ALA A 327 15.11 23.02 -9.66
N VAL A 328 14.38 22.48 -10.64
CA VAL A 328 12.94 22.25 -10.63
C VAL A 328 12.66 20.79 -11.03
N SER A 329 12.37 19.93 -10.05
CA SER A 329 11.93 18.55 -10.30
C SER A 329 11.31 17.93 -9.06
N SER A 330 10.66 16.76 -9.19
CA SER A 330 10.04 16.06 -8.06
C SER A 330 11.01 15.60 -6.97
N LEU A 331 12.32 15.73 -7.22
CA LEU A 331 13.38 15.39 -6.30
C LEU A 331 13.94 16.61 -5.53
N ARG A 332 13.51 17.83 -5.88
CA ARG A 332 13.99 19.07 -5.25
C ARG A 332 13.12 19.52 -4.09
N ALA A 333 13.61 20.52 -3.36
CA ALA A 333 12.87 21.19 -2.30
C ALA A 333 12.56 22.63 -2.72
N GLU A 334 11.44 23.17 -2.23
CA GLU A 334 11.07 24.59 -2.47
C GLU A 334 12.18 25.55 -2.05
N VAL A 335 12.37 26.58 -2.88
CA VAL A 335 13.19 27.74 -2.58
C VAL A 335 12.41 29.01 -2.91
N CYS A 336 12.66 30.10 -2.18
CA CYS A 336 11.89 31.33 -2.32
C CYS A 336 12.12 32.07 -3.64
N ASP A 337 11.47 31.62 -4.71
CA ASP A 337 11.52 32.20 -6.03
C ASP A 337 10.16 32.30 -6.75
N ALA A 338 9.05 31.96 -6.07
CA ALA A 338 7.69 31.92 -6.60
C ALA A 338 7.48 30.89 -7.72
N ILE A 339 8.25 29.82 -7.72
CA ILE A 339 8.14 28.67 -8.62
C ILE A 339 7.91 27.42 -7.77
N ASP A 340 7.16 26.47 -8.32
CA ASP A 340 7.02 25.13 -7.74
C ASP A 340 8.29 24.34 -8.09
N ASN A 341 9.28 24.34 -7.19
CA ASN A 341 10.57 23.69 -7.46
C ASN A 341 10.49 22.17 -7.27
N ASN A 342 9.57 21.68 -6.44
CA ASN A 342 9.45 20.26 -6.12
C ASN A 342 8.35 19.53 -6.93
N CYS A 343 7.68 20.24 -7.84
CA CYS A 343 6.63 19.72 -8.71
C CYS A 343 5.44 19.07 -7.98
N ASP A 344 5.12 19.50 -6.77
CA ASP A 344 3.96 19.02 -5.99
C ASP A 344 2.65 19.73 -6.34
N GLY A 345 2.69 20.72 -7.22
CA GLY A 345 1.57 21.55 -7.65
C GLY A 345 1.31 22.75 -6.75
N THR A 346 2.16 23.02 -5.76
CA THR A 346 2.07 24.16 -4.86
C THR A 346 3.36 24.96 -4.82
N VAL A 347 3.26 26.27 -5.06
CA VAL A 347 4.40 27.18 -5.05
C VAL A 347 4.73 27.62 -3.63
N ASP A 348 5.98 27.44 -3.19
CA ASP A 348 6.52 28.00 -1.94
C ASP A 348 5.68 27.70 -0.68
N ASN A 349 5.05 26.52 -0.62
CA ASN A 349 4.05 26.17 0.41
C ASN A 349 4.50 25.07 1.40
N ASN A 350 5.78 24.68 1.39
CA ASN A 350 6.24 23.63 2.30
C ASN A 350 6.54 24.17 3.71
N THR A 351 6.44 23.30 4.72
CA THR A 351 6.67 23.67 6.13
C THR A 351 8.12 24.06 6.45
N ALA A 352 9.07 23.84 5.54
CA ALA A 352 10.48 24.15 5.72
C ALA A 352 10.83 25.59 5.27
N VAL A 353 10.03 26.20 4.40
CA VAL A 353 10.28 27.53 3.85
C VAL A 353 8.97 28.33 3.76
N SER A 354 8.78 29.32 4.65
CA SER A 354 7.63 30.23 4.61
C SER A 354 8.05 31.57 3.99
N CYS A 355 7.86 31.72 2.68
CA CYS A 355 8.18 32.96 1.96
C CYS A 355 7.05 33.43 1.06
N GLY A 356 5.85 33.57 1.63
CA GLY A 356 4.79 34.37 1.02
C GLY A 356 4.03 33.74 -0.14
N GLY A 357 4.44 32.56 -0.65
CA GLY A 357 3.71 31.76 -1.64
C GLY A 357 3.94 32.22 -3.08
N THR A 358 2.89 32.47 -3.85
CA THR A 358 3.02 32.97 -5.22
C THR A 358 3.31 34.47 -5.27
N LEU A 359 3.72 34.96 -6.44
CA LEU A 359 3.68 36.37 -6.77
C LEU A 359 2.26 36.93 -6.56
N LYS A 360 2.12 38.10 -5.91
CA LYS A 360 0.81 38.70 -5.60
C LYS A 360 0.63 40.06 -6.26
N ASP A 361 -0.63 40.36 -6.61
CA ASP A 361 -1.06 41.68 -7.02
C ASP A 361 -1.20 42.59 -5.80
N VAL A 362 -0.55 43.75 -5.83
CA VAL A 362 -0.59 44.75 -4.75
C VAL A 362 -1.69 45.75 -5.07
N ALA A 363 -2.93 45.32 -4.79
CA ALA A 363 -4.14 46.06 -5.11
C ALA A 363 -4.47 47.19 -4.11
N ASP A 364 -3.46 47.92 -3.65
CA ASP A 364 -3.66 49.09 -2.79
C ASP A 364 -4.39 50.19 -3.56
N TYR A 365 -5.19 51.01 -2.87
CA TYR A 365 -6.08 52.00 -3.48
C TYR A 365 -5.37 52.97 -4.42
N HIS A 366 -4.16 53.43 -4.04
CA HIS A 366 -3.40 54.38 -4.84
C HIS A 366 -2.70 53.77 -6.05
N LEU A 367 -2.64 52.44 -6.11
CA LEU A 367 -1.99 51.71 -7.19
C LEU A 367 -2.99 51.25 -8.24
N SER A 368 -4.15 50.75 -7.81
CA SER A 368 -5.01 49.85 -8.60
C SER A 368 -6.11 50.51 -9.45
N SER A 369 -6.06 51.84 -9.66
CA SER A 369 -7.07 52.53 -10.50
C SER A 369 -6.67 52.59 -11.99
N THR A 370 -7.64 52.43 -12.88
CA THR A 370 -7.45 52.60 -14.34
C THR A 370 -6.80 53.95 -14.67
N GLY A 371 -5.81 53.95 -15.58
CA GLY A 371 -5.06 55.14 -15.94
C GLY A 371 -3.82 55.42 -15.08
N GLN A 372 -3.57 54.65 -14.01
CA GLN A 372 -2.29 54.67 -13.29
C GLN A 372 -1.20 53.99 -14.14
N ASN A 373 -0.44 54.79 -14.87
CA ASN A 373 0.58 54.29 -15.78
C ASN A 373 1.95 54.31 -15.11
N TRP A 374 2.25 53.27 -14.34
CA TRP A 374 3.54 53.10 -13.68
C TRP A 374 4.64 52.83 -14.70
N ARG A 375 5.82 53.42 -14.50
CA ARG A 375 6.95 53.35 -15.43
C ARG A 375 8.21 52.82 -14.77
N THR A 376 8.35 53.02 -13.47
CA THR A 376 9.54 52.60 -12.73
C THR A 376 9.20 52.21 -11.30
N VAL A 377 9.98 51.28 -10.76
CA VAL A 377 9.94 50.87 -9.37
C VAL A 377 11.36 50.78 -8.82
N SER A 378 11.55 51.22 -7.59
CA SER A 378 12.84 51.12 -6.91
C SER A 378 12.65 50.89 -5.41
N ALA A 379 13.44 49.98 -4.86
CA ALA A 379 13.48 49.68 -3.44
C ALA A 379 14.78 50.22 -2.85
N ALA A 380 14.72 50.69 -1.61
CA ALA A 380 15.94 50.97 -0.87
C ALA A 380 16.78 49.68 -0.69
N PRO A 381 18.10 49.79 -0.48
CA PRO A 381 18.96 48.61 -0.27
C PRO A 381 18.51 47.68 0.88
N SER A 382 17.77 48.20 1.85
CA SER A 382 17.14 47.45 2.95
C SER A 382 15.85 46.71 2.56
N GLY A 383 15.41 46.79 1.30
CA GLY A 383 14.12 46.30 0.80
C GLY A 383 13.00 47.34 0.91
N TYR A 384 13.04 48.22 1.91
CA TYR A 384 12.06 49.29 2.13
C TYR A 384 12.74 50.61 2.54
N PRO A 385 12.17 51.78 2.19
CA PRO A 385 10.91 51.96 1.47
C PRO A 385 11.00 51.56 -0.01
N VAL A 386 9.83 51.26 -0.58
CA VAL A 386 9.66 51.00 -2.02
C VAL A 386 8.90 52.16 -2.63
N TRP A 387 9.38 52.65 -3.76
CA TRP A 387 8.78 53.72 -4.53
C TRP A 387 8.34 53.24 -5.89
N VAL A 388 7.17 53.69 -6.32
CA VAL A 388 6.67 53.52 -7.69
C VAL A 388 6.36 54.88 -8.28
N ALA A 389 6.75 55.09 -9.54
CA ALA A 389 6.54 56.36 -10.23
C ALA A 389 6.12 56.14 -11.68
N GLY A 390 5.40 57.12 -12.25
CA GLY A 390 4.78 56.96 -13.56
C GLY A 390 4.41 58.27 -14.25
N LEU A 391 3.57 58.13 -15.29
CA LEU A 391 3.13 59.25 -16.13
C LEU A 391 2.19 60.20 -15.39
N GLY A 392 2.23 61.50 -15.70
CA GLY A 392 1.34 62.51 -15.14
C GLY A 392 1.63 62.86 -13.68
N GLY A 393 2.87 62.66 -13.22
CA GLY A 393 3.27 62.96 -11.85
C GLY A 393 2.85 61.89 -10.83
N LYS A 394 2.57 60.66 -11.27
CA LYS A 394 2.22 59.56 -10.37
C LYS A 394 3.43 59.13 -9.56
N LEU A 395 3.23 59.03 -8.26
CA LEU A 395 4.26 58.74 -7.27
C LEU A 395 3.61 58.14 -6.02
N ALA A 396 4.06 56.96 -5.59
CA ALA A 396 3.59 56.33 -4.36
C ALA A 396 4.73 55.62 -3.63
N MET A 397 4.62 55.51 -2.29
CA MET A 397 5.62 54.90 -1.42
C MET A 397 5.02 53.88 -0.48
N ARG A 398 5.69 52.74 -0.30
CA ARG A 398 5.44 51.79 0.79
C ARG A 398 6.58 51.87 1.80
N ARG A 399 6.28 52.28 3.05
CA ARG A 399 7.33 52.51 4.07
C ARG A 399 8.02 51.26 4.58
N ALA A 400 7.26 50.17 4.71
CA ALA A 400 7.68 48.95 5.36
C ALA A 400 6.86 47.76 4.86
N ALA A 401 7.36 46.55 5.10
CA ALA A 401 6.62 45.31 4.87
C ALA A 401 5.26 45.34 5.58
N GLY A 402 4.19 44.92 4.88
CA GLY A 402 2.82 44.92 5.40
C GLY A 402 2.13 46.29 5.44
N ALA A 403 2.84 47.40 5.24
CA ALA A 403 2.21 48.71 5.10
C ALA A 403 1.49 48.84 3.75
N LYS A 404 0.51 49.75 3.67
CA LYS A 404 -0.15 50.16 2.43
C LYS A 404 0.66 51.25 1.72
N PHE A 405 0.54 51.33 0.40
CA PHE A 405 1.11 52.43 -0.37
C PHE A 405 0.45 53.76 -0.02
N GLU A 406 1.26 54.78 0.13
CA GLU A 406 0.87 56.18 0.30
C GLU A 406 1.03 56.91 -1.02
N SER A 407 0.06 57.76 -1.38
CA SER A 407 0.20 58.58 -2.60
C SER A 407 0.90 59.90 -2.33
N PHE A 408 1.85 60.22 -3.21
CA PHE A 408 2.43 61.53 -3.45
C PHE A 408 2.17 61.96 -4.90
N SER A 409 1.15 61.39 -5.52
CA SER A 409 0.85 61.60 -6.93
C SER A 409 0.23 62.97 -7.17
N PHE A 410 0.61 63.61 -8.27
CA PHE A 410 -0.07 64.82 -8.71
C PHE A 410 -1.53 64.53 -9.09
N GLY A 411 -2.43 65.34 -8.55
CA GLY A 411 -3.85 65.33 -8.92
C GLY A 411 -4.70 64.21 -8.32
N ASP A 412 -4.15 63.34 -7.46
CA ASP A 412 -4.96 62.37 -6.72
C ASP A 412 -5.93 63.09 -5.74
N PRO A 413 -7.08 62.49 -5.42
CA PRO A 413 -8.03 63.13 -4.51
C PRO A 413 -7.54 63.11 -3.05
N THR A 414 -7.73 64.22 -2.34
CA THR A 414 -7.52 64.29 -0.88
C THR A 414 -8.76 63.84 -0.08
N SER A 415 -9.89 63.62 -0.76
CA SER A 415 -11.17 63.16 -0.20
C SER A 415 -12.03 62.51 -1.29
N PRO A 416 -12.81 61.44 -0.98
CA PRO A 416 -12.98 60.80 0.32
C PRO A 416 -11.78 59.96 0.76
N THR A 417 -11.74 59.55 2.03
CA THR A 417 -10.73 58.63 2.57
C THR A 417 -10.75 57.30 1.81
N PRO A 418 -9.58 56.73 1.45
CA PRO A 418 -9.50 55.43 0.79
C PRO A 418 -10.27 54.32 1.55
N PRO A 419 -11.11 53.53 0.85
CA PRO A 419 -11.94 52.51 1.46
C PRO A 419 -11.14 51.30 1.99
N ASP A 420 -9.90 51.11 1.55
CA ASP A 420 -9.00 50.03 1.95
C ASP A 420 -8.10 50.39 3.14
N GLY A 421 -8.26 51.60 3.71
CA GLY A 421 -7.45 52.10 4.81
C GLY A 421 -6.09 52.66 4.39
N SER A 422 -5.79 52.75 3.08
CA SER A 422 -4.59 53.44 2.58
C SER A 422 -4.57 54.91 3.04
N PRO A 423 -3.41 55.49 3.38
CA PRO A 423 -3.32 56.90 3.75
C PRO A 423 -3.80 57.82 2.63
N VAL A 424 -4.44 58.96 2.92
CA VAL A 424 -4.87 59.92 1.88
C VAL A 424 -3.65 60.49 1.12
N LEU A 425 -3.89 61.10 -0.05
CA LEU A 425 -2.85 61.81 -0.80
C LEU A 425 -2.12 62.82 0.09
N HIS A 426 -0.79 62.78 0.03
CA HIS A 426 0.06 63.85 0.55
C HIS A 426 0.26 64.95 -0.50
N PRO A 427 0.02 66.23 -0.18
CA PRO A 427 -0.01 67.32 -1.16
C PRO A 427 1.37 67.68 -1.73
N ASN A 428 2.45 67.20 -1.14
CA ASN A 428 3.83 67.54 -1.47
C ASN A 428 4.42 66.72 -2.63
N ASN A 429 3.64 66.57 -3.69
CA ASN A 429 4.04 65.89 -4.93
C ASN A 429 5.19 66.62 -5.67
N CYS A 430 5.78 65.93 -6.65
CA CYS A 430 6.84 66.45 -7.52
C CYS A 430 6.32 67.13 -8.79
N GLY A 431 5.07 67.62 -8.79
CA GLY A 431 4.42 68.16 -9.98
C GLY A 431 3.92 67.08 -10.94
N ASN A 432 3.44 67.50 -12.11
CA ASN A 432 2.74 66.67 -13.09
C ASN A 432 3.65 66.07 -14.18
N GLY A 433 4.96 66.03 -13.94
CA GLY A 433 5.94 65.51 -14.90
C GLY A 433 5.86 63.99 -15.04
N ASP A 434 6.23 63.48 -16.22
CA ASP A 434 6.30 62.04 -16.46
C ASP A 434 7.62 61.48 -15.89
N TRP A 435 7.51 60.50 -14.99
CA TRP A 435 8.67 59.80 -14.44
C TRP A 435 8.93 58.51 -15.20
N TYR A 436 10.15 58.32 -15.71
CA TYR A 436 10.56 57.15 -16.49
C TYR A 436 11.58 56.27 -15.78
N VAL A 437 12.39 56.86 -14.90
CA VAL A 437 13.39 56.15 -14.12
C VAL A 437 13.39 56.63 -12.68
N SER A 438 13.71 55.73 -11.76
CA SER A 438 13.84 56.04 -10.34
C SER A 438 15.02 55.31 -9.72
N TRP A 439 15.57 55.89 -8.65
CA TRP A 439 16.54 55.22 -7.79
C TRP A 439 16.34 55.68 -6.34
N VAL A 440 16.56 54.78 -5.38
CA VAL A 440 16.35 55.06 -3.95
C VAL A 440 17.65 54.85 -3.19
N ASN A 441 18.03 55.83 -2.38
CA ASN A 441 19.24 55.75 -1.57
C ASN A 441 19.02 54.97 -0.27
N SER A 442 20.10 54.74 0.47
CA SER A 442 20.07 54.05 1.78
C SER A 442 19.23 54.74 2.86
N SER A 443 18.92 56.03 2.68
CA SER A 443 18.03 56.80 3.58
C SER A 443 16.56 56.77 3.15
N GLY A 444 16.22 56.05 2.06
CA GLY A 444 14.85 55.95 1.54
C GLY A 444 14.38 57.13 0.70
N VAL A 445 15.29 58.04 0.32
CA VAL A 445 15.00 59.18 -0.56
C VAL A 445 14.96 58.69 -2.00
N VAL A 446 13.90 59.03 -2.73
CA VAL A 446 13.75 58.71 -4.16
C VAL A 446 14.25 59.85 -5.03
N PHE A 447 14.96 59.47 -6.09
CA PHE A 447 15.41 60.31 -7.17
C PHE A 447 14.68 59.90 -8.43
N LEU A 448 14.18 60.88 -9.18
CA LEU A 448 13.32 60.65 -10.33
C LEU A 448 13.92 61.32 -11.56
N GLY A 449 13.77 60.67 -12.72
CA GLY A 449 14.20 61.18 -14.01
C GLY A 449 13.09 61.06 -15.06
N GLY A 450 12.98 62.05 -15.94
CA GLY A 450 11.92 62.14 -16.95
C GLY A 450 12.33 62.82 -18.25
N PRO A 451 11.36 63.20 -19.10
CA PRO A 451 11.59 63.93 -20.33
C PRO A 451 12.28 65.28 -20.11
N SER A 452 12.95 65.79 -21.14
CA SER A 452 13.55 67.13 -21.13
C SER A 452 14.54 67.39 -19.98
N GLY A 453 15.28 66.35 -19.58
CA GLY A 453 16.22 66.41 -18.46
C GLY A 453 15.58 66.65 -17.10
N LEU A 454 14.26 66.44 -16.97
CA LEU A 454 13.55 66.62 -15.71
C LEU A 454 14.12 65.69 -14.63
N LEU A 455 14.46 66.27 -13.48
CA LEU A 455 14.87 65.55 -12.27
C LEU A 455 13.96 65.94 -11.11
N ALA A 456 13.79 65.06 -10.13
CA ALA A 456 13.20 65.41 -8.85
C ALA A 456 13.77 64.56 -7.71
N ILE A 457 13.67 65.09 -6.49
CA ILE A 457 14.07 64.41 -5.26
C ILE A 457 12.90 64.47 -4.30
N HIS A 458 12.49 63.33 -3.74
CA HIS A 458 11.44 63.26 -2.73
C HIS A 458 11.88 62.41 -1.53
N THR A 459 11.75 62.94 -0.31
CA THR A 459 12.24 62.28 0.91
C THR A 459 11.23 61.35 1.57
N GLY A 460 9.96 61.41 1.14
CA GLY A 460 8.85 60.68 1.75
C GLY A 460 8.33 61.33 3.04
N ALA A 461 8.95 62.42 3.48
CA ALA A 461 8.44 63.23 4.57
C ALA A 461 7.26 64.08 4.07
N THR A 462 6.24 64.27 4.91
CA THR A 462 5.00 64.99 4.53
C THR A 462 5.16 66.51 4.56
N ASP A 463 6.23 67.00 5.20
CA ASP A 463 6.61 68.40 5.32
C ASP A 463 7.69 68.82 4.31
N TYR A 464 8.20 67.88 3.50
CA TYR A 464 9.19 68.16 2.48
C TYR A 464 8.53 68.57 1.16
N THR A 465 8.83 69.77 0.67
CA THR A 465 8.36 70.20 -0.64
C THR A 465 9.30 69.69 -1.72
N CYS A 466 8.81 68.79 -2.58
CA CYS A 466 9.59 68.32 -3.72
C CYS A 466 9.97 69.48 -4.65
N VAL A 467 11.25 69.58 -4.99
CA VAL A 467 11.77 70.58 -5.92
C VAL A 467 12.23 69.86 -7.19
N PRO A 468 11.49 69.99 -8.30
CA PRO A 468 11.97 69.54 -9.60
C PRO A 468 13.22 70.32 -10.01
N GLY A 469 14.26 69.62 -10.40
CA GLY A 469 15.49 70.15 -10.98
C GLY A 469 15.60 69.82 -12.47
N GLY A 470 16.74 70.19 -13.06
CA GLY A 470 17.07 69.85 -14.44
C GLY A 470 18.50 69.35 -14.55
N ALA A 471 18.68 68.21 -15.18
CA ALA A 471 19.98 67.76 -15.68
C ALA A 471 20.44 68.66 -16.83
N PRO A 472 21.75 68.70 -17.17
CA PRO A 472 22.28 69.46 -18.31
C PRO A 472 21.95 68.80 -19.65
N THR A 473 20.68 68.43 -19.86
CA THR A 473 20.13 67.76 -21.05
C THR A 473 18.72 68.24 -21.33
N SER A 474 18.34 68.26 -22.60
CA SER A 474 16.98 68.57 -23.05
C SER A 474 16.24 67.35 -23.60
N VAL A 475 16.81 66.16 -23.47
CA VAL A 475 16.22 64.90 -23.95
C VAL A 475 15.79 64.01 -22.78
N LEU A 476 15.23 62.84 -23.07
CA LEU A 476 14.71 61.92 -22.07
C LEU A 476 15.86 61.33 -21.24
N ILE A 477 15.73 61.36 -19.91
CA ILE A 477 16.54 60.52 -19.02
C ILE A 477 16.06 59.07 -19.15
N THR A 478 16.97 58.17 -19.50
CA THR A 478 16.64 56.78 -19.86
C THR A 478 17.13 55.75 -18.86
N GLY A 479 18.16 56.08 -18.06
CA GLY A 479 18.69 55.20 -17.02
C GLY A 479 19.19 55.99 -15.81
N MET A 480 19.14 55.39 -14.63
CA MET A 480 19.59 55.98 -13.38
C MET A 480 20.13 54.91 -12.44
N VAL A 481 21.30 55.14 -11.86
CA VAL A 481 21.84 54.33 -10.76
C VAL A 481 22.62 55.23 -9.81
N GLY A 482 22.52 55.00 -8.49
CA GLY A 482 23.20 55.80 -7.50
C GLY A 482 24.01 54.98 -6.50
N PHE A 483 24.85 55.69 -5.75
CA PHE A 483 25.70 55.16 -4.70
C PHE A 483 25.80 56.15 -3.55
N ASP A 484 25.80 55.64 -2.32
CA ASP A 484 26.07 56.42 -1.13
C ASP A 484 27.52 56.19 -0.69
N VAL A 485 28.43 57.10 -1.06
CA VAL A 485 29.86 56.99 -0.77
C VAL A 485 30.30 58.21 0.02
N GLY A 486 30.96 57.98 1.16
CA GLY A 486 31.51 59.07 1.99
C GLY A 486 30.45 60.02 2.56
N GLY A 487 29.21 59.55 2.74
CA GLY A 487 28.09 60.37 3.25
C GLY A 487 27.46 61.30 2.21
N MET A 488 27.84 61.19 0.94
CA MET A 488 27.21 61.87 -0.18
C MET A 488 26.49 60.86 -1.07
N THR A 489 25.40 61.30 -1.70
CA THR A 489 24.72 60.53 -2.74
C THR A 489 25.24 60.99 -4.11
N THR A 490 25.86 60.06 -4.84
CA THR A 490 26.28 60.23 -6.24
C THR A 490 25.30 59.47 -7.13
N ILE A 491 24.81 60.09 -8.19
CA ILE A 491 23.90 59.46 -9.15
C ILE A 491 24.51 59.54 -10.54
N TYR A 492 24.38 58.47 -11.29
CA TYR A 492 24.74 58.40 -12.70
C TYR A 492 23.45 58.29 -13.50
N ILE A 493 23.31 59.12 -14.52
CA ILE A 493 22.15 59.14 -15.40
C ILE A 493 22.59 58.95 -16.85
N THR A 494 21.82 58.18 -17.61
CA THR A 494 21.92 58.16 -19.07
C THR A 494 20.77 58.91 -19.71
N ASP A 495 21.00 59.48 -20.89
CA ASP A 495 19.97 60.12 -21.68
C ASP A 495 19.82 59.47 -23.07
N SER A 496 18.74 59.82 -23.78
CA SER A 496 18.41 59.21 -25.07
C SER A 496 19.37 59.59 -26.21
N ASP A 497 20.21 60.60 -26.03
CA ASP A 497 21.29 60.97 -26.97
C ASP A 497 22.59 60.21 -26.68
N GLY A 498 22.66 59.52 -25.54
CA GLY A 498 23.79 58.66 -25.21
C GLY A 498 24.79 59.21 -24.23
N ARG A 499 24.45 60.29 -23.53
CA ARG A 499 25.36 60.81 -22.51
C ARG A 499 25.27 60.00 -21.24
N LEU A 500 26.40 59.92 -20.53
CA LEU A 500 26.47 59.46 -19.16
C LEU A 500 26.87 60.67 -18.32
N ILE A 501 25.99 61.08 -17.41
CA ILE A 501 26.20 62.28 -16.60
C ILE A 501 26.29 61.83 -15.14
N ARG A 502 27.34 62.27 -14.45
CA ARG A 502 27.49 62.16 -13.01
C ARG A 502 26.82 63.34 -12.34
N TRP A 503 25.96 63.06 -11.38
CA TRP A 503 25.25 64.01 -10.54
C TRP A 503 25.67 63.82 -9.09
N ASN A 504 26.43 64.77 -8.57
CA ASN A 504 26.77 64.86 -7.16
C ASN A 504 25.70 65.68 -6.45
N VAL A 505 24.82 65.00 -5.70
CA VAL A 505 23.67 65.64 -5.07
C VAL A 505 24.15 66.64 -4.03
N GLY A 506 23.76 67.90 -4.18
CA GLY A 506 24.10 68.98 -3.24
C GLY A 506 25.51 69.56 -3.39
N SER A 507 26.31 69.16 -4.39
CA SER A 507 27.65 69.74 -4.62
C SER A 507 27.66 70.83 -5.70
N THR A 508 28.77 71.57 -5.79
CA THR A 508 29.05 72.54 -6.86
C THR A 508 30.45 72.29 -7.46
N PRO A 509 30.57 72.01 -8.78
CA PRO A 509 29.49 71.79 -9.74
C PRO A 509 28.68 70.53 -9.39
N ALA A 510 27.38 70.56 -9.66
CA ALA A 510 26.49 69.43 -9.38
C ALA A 510 26.63 68.31 -10.43
N PHE A 511 26.96 68.67 -11.67
CA PHE A 511 27.00 67.73 -12.79
C PHE A 511 28.38 67.67 -13.44
N THR A 512 28.76 66.48 -13.87
CA THR A 512 29.95 66.22 -14.68
C THR A 512 29.55 65.31 -15.82
N ASP A 513 29.75 65.76 -17.06
CA ASP A 513 29.56 64.90 -18.23
C ASP A 513 30.72 63.91 -18.30
N LEU A 514 30.39 62.61 -18.31
CA LEU A 514 31.36 61.53 -18.33
C LEU A 514 31.49 60.88 -19.71
N ASN A 515 30.70 61.27 -20.72
CA ASN A 515 30.66 60.55 -22.00
C ASN A 515 30.66 61.37 -23.31
N ASP A 516 31.02 60.63 -24.36
CA ASP A 516 30.96 60.83 -25.81
C ASP A 516 29.52 60.77 -26.38
N ASN A 517 29.14 61.79 -27.17
CA ASN A 517 27.80 62.05 -27.73
C ASN A 517 27.34 61.10 -28.87
N ASN A 518 27.84 59.85 -28.92
CA ASN A 518 27.71 59.00 -30.12
C ASN A 518 26.83 57.74 -29.96
N PHE A 519 26.33 57.42 -28.76
CA PHE A 519 25.66 56.14 -28.49
C PHE A 519 24.39 56.25 -27.65
N ASN A 520 23.19 56.22 -28.24
CA ASN A 520 21.93 56.22 -27.48
C ASN A 520 21.93 55.10 -26.42
N TYR A 521 21.88 55.45 -25.13
CA TYR A 521 21.80 54.50 -24.02
C TYR A 521 20.39 54.47 -23.43
N TYR A 522 19.94 53.28 -23.05
CA TYR A 522 18.63 53.08 -22.41
C TYR A 522 18.70 52.29 -21.11
N GLY A 523 19.71 51.45 -20.93
CA GLY A 523 19.97 50.73 -19.68
C GLY A 523 21.23 51.23 -19.01
N LEU A 524 21.20 51.31 -17.68
CA LEU A 524 22.33 51.67 -16.84
C LEU A 524 22.22 50.88 -15.52
N HIS A 525 23.31 50.22 -15.13
CA HIS A 525 23.41 49.59 -13.82
C HIS A 525 24.85 49.62 -13.29
N GLY A 526 25.01 49.48 -11.98
CA GLY A 526 26.29 49.52 -11.28
C GLY A 526 26.18 48.85 -9.91
N LEU A 527 27.21 48.10 -9.51
CA LEU A 527 27.31 47.54 -8.15
C LEU A 527 28.14 48.43 -7.22
N SER A 528 29.05 49.20 -7.81
CA SER A 528 29.83 50.25 -7.16
C SER A 528 30.15 51.35 -8.18
N GLU A 529 30.63 52.51 -7.71
CA GLU A 529 31.12 53.59 -8.59
C GLU A 529 32.33 53.16 -9.45
N ASP A 530 32.97 52.01 -9.16
CA ASP A 530 34.16 51.58 -9.90
C ASP A 530 33.83 50.85 -11.19
N LEU A 531 32.60 50.36 -11.37
CA LEU A 531 32.16 49.69 -12.59
C LEU A 531 30.69 49.99 -12.88
N LEU A 532 30.45 50.69 -13.98
CA LEU A 532 29.13 50.89 -14.56
C LEU A 532 28.99 50.12 -15.86
N LEU A 533 27.79 49.61 -16.12
CA LEU A 533 27.42 48.92 -17.34
C LEU A 533 26.26 49.65 -18.00
N VAL A 534 26.39 49.92 -19.30
CA VAL A 534 25.36 50.57 -20.10
C VAL A 534 24.98 49.70 -21.28
N SER A 535 23.68 49.73 -21.62
CA SER A 535 23.12 49.10 -22.80
C SER A 535 22.31 50.09 -23.60
N GLY A 536 22.31 49.95 -24.92
CA GLY A 536 21.64 50.89 -25.78
C GLY A 536 21.58 50.47 -27.23
N GLY A 537 21.44 51.46 -28.10
CA GLY A 537 21.47 51.27 -29.54
C GLY A 537 20.52 52.17 -30.33
N ARG A 538 20.53 52.00 -31.64
CA ARG A 538 19.56 52.65 -32.54
C ARG A 538 18.61 51.60 -33.12
N THR A 539 17.53 52.03 -33.77
CA THR A 539 16.57 51.12 -34.39
C THR A 539 17.16 50.52 -35.67
N GLY A 540 17.49 49.23 -35.65
CA GLY A 540 17.95 48.49 -36.82
C GLY A 540 18.75 47.22 -36.47
N PRO A 541 19.18 46.45 -37.47
CA PRO A 541 20.08 45.31 -37.28
C PRO A 541 21.49 45.76 -36.88
N ASP A 542 22.16 45.02 -35.98
CA ASP A 542 23.54 45.30 -35.52
C ASP A 542 23.72 46.68 -34.84
N GLN A 543 22.62 47.28 -34.38
CA GLN A 543 22.63 48.61 -33.77
C GLN A 543 22.61 48.60 -32.25
N GLN A 544 22.60 47.42 -31.60
CA GLN A 544 22.75 47.32 -30.15
C GLN A 544 24.16 47.74 -29.73
N ARG A 545 24.25 48.34 -28.54
CA ARG A 545 25.49 48.84 -27.97
C ARG A 545 25.59 48.44 -26.51
N PHE A 546 26.73 47.91 -26.14
CA PHE A 546 27.10 47.59 -24.77
C PHE A 546 28.44 48.25 -24.47
N ALA A 547 28.55 48.86 -23.30
CA ALA A 547 29.82 49.42 -22.85
C ALA A 547 29.92 49.37 -21.33
N SER A 548 31.16 49.37 -20.84
CA SER A 548 31.45 49.48 -19.42
C SER A 548 32.35 50.67 -19.13
N TYR A 549 32.14 51.31 -17.99
CA TYR A 549 32.98 52.39 -17.47
C TYR A 549 33.64 51.94 -16.18
N ALA A 550 34.97 51.97 -16.16
CA ALA A 550 35.75 51.65 -14.97
C ALA A 550 36.37 52.92 -14.37
N GLY A 551 36.40 53.03 -13.04
CA GLY A 551 37.08 54.12 -12.32
C GLY A 551 36.43 55.51 -12.43
N VAL A 552 35.11 55.57 -12.61
CA VAL A 552 34.35 56.84 -12.70
C VAL A 552 34.16 57.55 -11.35
N SER A 553 34.56 56.91 -10.24
CA SER A 553 34.56 57.46 -8.88
C SER A 553 35.43 58.73 -8.72
N SER A 554 36.43 58.89 -9.58
CA SER A 554 37.34 60.06 -9.57
C SER A 554 36.73 61.35 -10.12
N GLY A 555 35.57 61.29 -10.77
CA GLY A 555 34.93 62.45 -11.41
C GLY A 555 35.64 62.98 -12.66
N THR A 556 36.64 62.28 -13.18
CA THR A 556 37.24 62.58 -14.49
C THR A 556 36.50 61.85 -15.61
N THR A 557 36.51 62.41 -16.83
CA THR A 557 36.00 61.74 -18.03
C THR A 557 36.62 60.35 -18.18
N ALA A 558 35.80 59.31 -18.10
CA ALA A 558 36.24 57.92 -18.28
C ALA A 558 35.93 57.48 -19.71
N ALA A 559 36.92 56.94 -20.42
CA ALA A 559 36.69 56.36 -21.73
C ALA A 559 35.90 55.04 -21.57
N PRO A 560 34.78 54.85 -22.28
CA PRO A 560 34.06 53.58 -22.25
C PRO A 560 34.92 52.47 -22.85
N THR A 561 34.85 51.29 -22.24
CA THR A 561 35.24 50.04 -22.92
C THR A 561 34.04 49.57 -23.73
N THR A 562 34.17 49.56 -25.05
CA THR A 562 33.12 49.06 -25.96
C THR A 562 33.07 47.54 -25.95
N HIS A 563 31.86 46.98 -25.90
CA HIS A 563 31.62 45.54 -25.95
C HIS A 563 30.95 45.16 -27.28
N THR A 564 31.10 43.91 -27.67
CA THR A 564 30.42 43.28 -28.81
C THR A 564 29.32 42.34 -28.31
N ALA A 565 28.42 41.89 -29.19
CA ALA A 565 27.39 40.90 -28.87
C ALA A 565 27.37 39.83 -29.94
N ASN A 566 27.27 38.56 -29.56
CA ASN A 566 27.30 37.39 -30.46
C ASN A 566 25.98 36.60 -30.37
N PRO A 567 25.29 36.34 -31.51
CA PRO A 567 25.54 36.90 -32.83
C PRO A 567 25.22 38.40 -32.88
N ASN A 568 25.92 39.13 -33.75
CA ASN A 568 25.88 40.59 -33.81
C ASN A 568 24.58 41.14 -34.44
N ASN A 569 23.83 40.30 -35.17
CA ASN A 569 22.78 40.69 -36.10
C ASN A 569 21.36 40.66 -35.52
N VAL A 570 21.16 41.27 -34.35
CA VAL A 570 19.83 41.37 -33.75
C VAL A 570 19.11 42.61 -34.27
N GLY A 571 17.80 42.55 -34.53
CA GLY A 571 17.01 43.74 -34.87
C GLY A 571 16.57 44.48 -33.60
N GLY A 572 16.74 45.81 -33.56
CA GLY A 572 16.21 46.69 -32.50
C GLY A 572 17.26 47.15 -31.48
N LYS A 573 16.87 47.73 -30.34
CA LYS A 573 17.81 48.25 -29.31
C LYS A 573 17.87 47.39 -28.06
N ALA A 574 18.96 47.51 -27.30
CA ALA A 574 19.03 46.99 -25.93
C ALA A 574 18.42 48.04 -24.97
N ASN A 575 17.36 47.64 -24.28
CA ASN A 575 16.50 48.51 -23.46
C ASN A 575 16.97 48.61 -22.01
N ALA A 576 17.46 47.52 -21.43
CA ALA A 576 17.85 47.47 -20.03
C ALA A 576 19.04 46.53 -19.79
N VAL A 577 19.77 46.78 -18.72
CA VAL A 577 20.91 45.97 -18.27
C VAL A 577 20.92 45.92 -16.74
N TRP A 578 21.33 44.78 -16.20
CA TRP A 578 21.47 44.58 -14.75
C TRP A 578 22.63 43.67 -14.43
N MET A 579 23.49 44.09 -13.49
CA MET A 579 24.61 43.29 -13.02
C MET A 579 24.23 42.51 -11.76
N GLY A 580 24.48 41.21 -11.76
CA GLY A 580 24.45 40.39 -10.55
C GLY A 580 25.80 40.43 -9.83
N THR A 581 26.90 40.36 -10.59
CA THR A 581 28.27 40.53 -10.09
C THR A 581 29.07 41.43 -11.02
N ALA A 582 30.28 41.83 -10.63
CA ALA A 582 31.18 42.60 -11.51
C ALA A 582 31.59 41.84 -12.80
N SER A 583 31.27 40.55 -12.89
CA SER A 583 31.57 39.67 -14.02
C SER A 583 30.33 38.92 -14.53
N ASN A 584 29.12 39.28 -14.10
CA ASN A 584 27.89 38.64 -14.57
C ASN A 584 26.77 39.66 -14.69
N ALA A 585 26.15 39.73 -15.86
CA ALA A 585 25.01 40.60 -16.11
C ALA A 585 24.02 39.99 -17.10
N CYS A 586 22.81 40.53 -17.06
CA CYS A 586 21.78 40.29 -18.06
C CYS A 586 21.43 41.62 -18.75
N ALA A 587 21.17 41.57 -20.04
CA ALA A 587 20.61 42.68 -20.78
C ALA A 587 19.46 42.20 -21.65
N VAL A 588 18.48 43.07 -21.89
CA VAL A 588 17.28 42.75 -22.66
C VAL A 588 16.94 43.87 -23.63
N GLY A 589 16.23 43.54 -24.70
CA GLY A 589 15.94 44.48 -25.78
C GLY A 589 14.69 44.14 -26.58
N ASP A 590 14.61 44.77 -27.74
CA ASP A 590 13.49 44.60 -28.67
C ASP A 590 13.47 43.21 -29.32
N GLY A 591 12.29 42.80 -29.80
CA GLY A 591 12.15 41.57 -30.60
C GLY A 591 12.55 40.29 -29.87
N GLY A 592 12.37 40.22 -28.55
CA GLY A 592 12.68 39.07 -27.71
C GLY A 592 14.18 38.87 -27.47
N ALA A 593 14.99 39.91 -27.63
CA ALA A 593 16.43 39.80 -27.47
C ALA A 593 16.87 39.82 -25.99
N VAL A 594 17.67 38.83 -25.61
CA VAL A 594 18.30 38.72 -24.29
C VAL A 594 19.78 38.40 -24.46
N TRP A 595 20.61 39.00 -23.62
CA TRP A 595 22.04 38.75 -23.59
C TRP A 595 22.51 38.47 -22.17
N ARG A 596 23.49 37.58 -22.05
CA ARG A 596 24.27 37.36 -20.83
C ARG A 596 25.70 37.83 -21.03
N TRP A 597 26.22 38.41 -19.96
CA TRP A 597 27.61 38.82 -19.84
C TRP A 597 28.29 37.96 -18.79
N ASP A 598 29.50 37.51 -19.07
CA ASP A 598 30.37 36.69 -18.20
C ASP A 598 31.66 37.43 -17.80
N GLY A 599 31.68 38.76 -17.98
CA GLY A 599 32.85 39.60 -17.72
C GLY A 599 33.75 39.81 -18.94
N ALA A 600 33.55 39.06 -20.03
CA ALA A 600 34.31 39.24 -21.27
C ALA A 600 33.79 40.44 -22.09
N THR A 601 34.54 40.96 -23.06
CA THR A 601 34.04 42.06 -23.91
C THR A 601 32.94 41.63 -24.89
N THR A 602 32.58 40.35 -24.94
CA THR A 602 31.56 39.81 -25.85
C THR A 602 30.36 39.32 -25.05
N TRP A 603 29.18 39.80 -25.38
CA TRP A 603 27.90 39.36 -24.82
C TRP A 603 27.35 38.17 -25.58
N ASN A 604 26.87 37.16 -24.87
CA ASN A 604 26.28 35.96 -25.47
C ASN A 604 24.76 36.12 -25.54
N ARG A 605 24.19 36.09 -26.75
CA ARG A 605 22.74 36.21 -26.94
C ARG A 605 22.03 34.89 -26.67
N PHE A 606 20.85 34.99 -26.06
CA PHE A 606 19.87 33.92 -25.93
C PHE A 606 18.62 34.33 -26.70
N ASN A 607 18.23 33.53 -27.69
CA ASN A 607 16.96 33.74 -28.40
C ASN A 607 15.82 33.38 -27.45
N ALA A 608 14.82 34.26 -27.32
CA ALA A 608 13.58 33.89 -26.64
C ALA A 608 12.92 32.66 -27.30
N PRO A 609 12.11 31.88 -26.54
CA PRO A 609 11.39 30.74 -27.08
C PRO A 609 10.57 31.10 -28.33
N ALA A 610 10.34 30.12 -29.21
CA ALA A 610 9.63 30.34 -30.46
C ALA A 610 8.27 31.04 -30.23
N GLY A 611 7.99 32.08 -31.02
CA GLY A 611 6.78 32.90 -30.89
C GLY A 611 6.89 34.10 -29.94
N VAL A 612 8.02 34.26 -29.23
CA VAL A 612 8.27 35.42 -28.36
C VAL A 612 9.03 36.50 -29.14
N THR A 613 8.32 37.35 -29.86
CA THR A 613 8.87 38.48 -30.63
C THR A 613 8.57 39.84 -29.99
N VAL A 614 8.46 39.87 -28.66
CA VAL A 614 8.01 41.04 -27.89
C VAL A 614 9.19 41.82 -27.35
N ASP A 615 9.02 43.13 -27.17
CA ASP A 615 10.07 43.96 -26.57
C ASP A 615 10.11 43.75 -25.06
N PHE A 616 11.31 43.53 -24.52
CA PHE A 616 11.52 43.52 -23.08
C PHE A 616 11.79 44.96 -22.58
N SER A 617 11.15 45.34 -21.48
CA SER A 617 11.24 46.69 -20.90
C SER A 617 12.32 46.82 -19.85
N SER A 618 12.44 45.83 -18.96
CA SER A 618 13.38 45.85 -17.84
C SER A 618 13.84 44.44 -17.48
N VAL A 619 14.98 44.35 -16.80
CA VAL A 619 15.61 43.11 -16.38
C VAL A 619 16.29 43.30 -15.04
N VAL A 620 16.25 42.27 -14.21
CA VAL A 620 17.07 42.12 -13.01
C VAL A 620 17.81 40.80 -13.05
N MET A 621 18.97 40.75 -12.40
CA MET A 621 19.73 39.52 -12.18
C MET A 621 19.79 39.24 -10.69
N ARG A 622 19.30 38.07 -10.27
CA ARG A 622 19.36 37.66 -8.87
C ARG A 622 20.78 37.26 -8.50
N TYR A 623 21.26 37.83 -7.40
CA TYR A 623 22.55 37.47 -6.81
C TYR A 623 22.55 37.77 -5.32
N ASN A 624 22.73 36.73 -4.51
CA ASN A 624 22.92 36.85 -3.07
C ASN A 624 24.42 36.82 -2.75
N ALA A 625 24.97 37.98 -2.39
CA ALA A 625 26.40 38.09 -2.07
C ALA A 625 26.78 37.40 -0.75
N GLN A 626 25.81 37.15 0.12
CA GLN A 626 25.98 36.45 1.40
C GLN A 626 25.94 34.93 1.24
N ASP A 627 25.34 34.42 0.16
CA ASP A 627 25.28 33.01 -0.18
C ASP A 627 25.62 32.81 -1.67
N THR A 628 26.91 32.72 -1.95
CA THR A 628 27.40 32.54 -3.32
C THR A 628 27.03 31.18 -3.92
N ALA A 629 26.66 30.21 -3.08
CA ALA A 629 26.23 28.87 -3.49
C ALA A 629 24.72 28.79 -3.75
N ASN A 630 23.97 29.87 -3.51
CA ASN A 630 22.53 29.90 -3.70
C ASN A 630 22.16 29.48 -5.14
N PRO A 631 21.28 28.48 -5.33
CA PRO A 631 20.91 27.98 -6.66
C PRO A 631 20.18 29.02 -7.52
N LEU A 632 19.64 30.07 -6.89
CA LEU A 632 18.94 31.17 -7.55
C LEU A 632 19.89 32.26 -8.07
N ASN A 633 21.19 32.15 -7.75
CA ASN A 633 22.19 33.05 -8.28
C ASN A 633 22.27 32.94 -9.80
N ARG A 634 22.47 34.09 -10.45
CA ARG A 634 22.63 34.22 -11.90
C ARG A 634 21.36 33.95 -12.70
N GLN A 635 20.19 33.97 -12.09
CA GLN A 635 18.92 33.97 -12.82
C GLN A 635 18.56 35.38 -13.29
N CYS A 636 18.16 35.52 -14.55
CA CYS A 636 17.67 36.78 -15.10
C CYS A 636 16.14 36.78 -15.09
N TYR A 637 15.52 37.76 -14.46
CA TYR A 637 14.08 37.99 -14.54
C TYR A 637 13.81 39.24 -15.36
N MET A 638 12.89 39.15 -16.32
CA MET A 638 12.62 40.24 -17.25
C MET A 638 11.14 40.34 -17.54
N VAL A 639 10.71 41.57 -17.84
CA VAL A 639 9.31 41.88 -18.09
C VAL A 639 9.12 42.33 -19.53
N ASP A 640 8.04 41.86 -20.17
CA ASP A 640 7.73 42.20 -21.56
C ASP A 640 6.65 43.29 -21.72
N LYS A 641 6.75 44.03 -22.82
CA LYS A 641 5.80 45.08 -23.22
C LYS A 641 4.63 44.53 -24.06
N SER A 642 4.41 43.21 -24.03
CA SER A 642 3.30 42.62 -24.78
C SER A 642 1.97 43.18 -24.27
N ALA A 643 0.93 43.04 -25.08
CA ALA A 643 -0.42 43.37 -24.60
C ALA A 643 -0.75 42.60 -23.32
N ALA A 644 -0.19 41.41 -23.08
CA ALA A 644 -0.44 40.67 -21.85
C ALA A 644 0.49 41.06 -20.69
N GLY A 645 1.70 41.55 -20.99
CA GLY A 645 2.75 41.85 -20.03
C GLY A 645 3.12 40.63 -19.17
N LYS A 646 4.19 39.93 -19.52
CA LYS A 646 4.63 38.72 -18.83
C LYS A 646 5.96 38.91 -18.10
N LEU A 647 6.10 38.24 -16.96
CA LEU A 647 7.39 37.96 -16.33
C LEU A 647 8.02 36.74 -17.02
N ARG A 648 9.32 36.81 -17.31
CA ARG A 648 10.07 35.71 -17.91
C ARG A 648 11.38 35.49 -17.18
N ARG A 649 11.85 34.24 -17.20
CA ARG A 649 13.04 33.79 -16.48
C ARG A 649 14.02 33.12 -17.44
N LEU A 650 15.28 33.49 -17.33
CA LEU A 650 16.40 32.84 -18.02
C LEU A 650 17.40 32.37 -16.97
N THR A 651 17.58 31.06 -16.85
CA THR A 651 18.54 30.42 -15.95
C THR A 651 19.89 30.24 -16.65
N PRO A 652 20.96 29.81 -15.95
CA PRO A 652 22.20 29.40 -16.59
C PRO A 652 22.06 28.24 -17.59
N PHE A 653 20.98 27.45 -17.48
CA PHE A 653 20.73 26.25 -18.29
C PHE A 653 19.85 26.53 -19.50
N GLY A 654 18.97 27.54 -19.42
CA GLY A 654 18.15 27.93 -20.55
C GLY A 654 16.96 28.79 -20.16
N TRP A 655 16.01 28.90 -21.07
CA TRP A 655 14.71 29.49 -20.77
C TRP A 655 13.90 28.49 -19.96
N ALA A 656 13.63 28.85 -18.72
CA ALA A 656 12.88 28.04 -17.77
C ALA A 656 11.51 28.66 -17.51
N LYS A 657 10.62 27.89 -16.90
CA LYS A 657 9.40 28.43 -16.30
C LYS A 657 9.78 29.47 -15.25
N GLY A 658 8.97 30.52 -15.19
CA GLY A 658 9.10 31.59 -14.20
C GLY A 658 7.79 31.76 -13.45
N PRO A 659 7.77 32.65 -12.43
CA PRO A 659 6.57 32.85 -11.62
C PRO A 659 5.39 33.31 -12.48
N ASP A 660 4.24 32.66 -12.29
CA ASP A 660 3.01 33.07 -12.94
C ASP A 660 2.50 34.38 -12.32
N LEU A 661 2.06 35.30 -13.19
CA LEU A 661 1.41 36.51 -12.73
C LEU A 661 -0.01 36.15 -12.24
N PRO A 662 -0.45 36.63 -11.06
CA PRO A 662 -1.65 36.17 -10.35
C PRO A 662 -3.00 36.62 -10.97
N LEU A 663 -3.11 36.84 -12.28
CA LEU A 663 -4.31 37.42 -12.89
C LEU A 663 -4.85 36.60 -14.06
N ALA A 664 -6.17 36.37 -14.07
CA ALA A 664 -6.91 35.85 -15.22
C ALA A 664 -6.83 36.78 -16.45
N ASN A 665 -6.52 38.07 -16.24
CA ASN A 665 -6.39 39.11 -17.27
C ASN A 665 -5.05 39.85 -17.12
N ALA A 666 -3.92 39.15 -17.29
CA ALA A 666 -2.67 39.82 -17.65
C ALA A 666 -2.86 40.41 -19.07
N ASP A 667 -3.39 41.64 -19.16
CA ASP A 667 -3.88 42.27 -20.40
C ASP A 667 -3.33 43.68 -20.64
N LYS A 668 -2.24 44.03 -19.94
CA LYS A 668 -1.50 45.30 -20.15
C LYS A 668 0.02 45.12 -20.17
N PRO A 669 0.78 46.00 -20.83
CA PRO A 669 2.24 45.97 -20.78
C PRO A 669 2.84 46.12 -19.37
N LEU A 670 3.91 45.38 -19.09
CA LEU A 670 4.78 45.62 -17.95
C LEU A 670 5.94 46.55 -18.33
N ARG A 671 6.40 47.35 -17.37
CA ARG A 671 7.30 48.48 -17.63
C ARG A 671 8.61 48.40 -16.87
N ASP A 672 8.60 47.94 -15.63
CA ASP A 672 9.82 47.85 -14.84
C ASP A 672 9.77 46.71 -13.84
N ILE A 673 10.96 46.24 -13.47
CA ILE A 673 11.19 45.24 -12.43
C ILE A 673 12.39 45.66 -11.58
N ALA A 674 12.25 45.59 -10.27
CA ALA A 674 13.33 45.81 -9.31
C ALA A 674 13.49 44.58 -8.43
N ILE A 675 14.73 44.31 -7.98
CA ILE A 675 15.03 43.25 -7.02
C ILE A 675 15.91 43.79 -5.89
N THR A 676 15.59 43.41 -4.67
CA THR A 676 16.45 43.66 -3.51
C THR A 676 17.54 42.58 -3.47
N GLN A 677 18.81 42.95 -3.64
CA GLN A 677 19.90 41.96 -3.79
C GLN A 677 20.09 41.04 -2.58
N THR A 678 19.79 41.52 -1.37
CA THR A 678 19.97 40.76 -0.12
C THR A 678 18.85 39.76 0.14
N THR A 679 17.60 40.14 -0.11
CA THR A 679 16.41 39.32 0.18
C THR A 679 15.92 38.55 -1.04
N GLY A 680 16.23 39.00 -2.26
CA GLY A 680 15.67 38.47 -3.49
C GLY A 680 14.22 38.88 -3.74
N GLU A 681 13.66 39.78 -2.92
CA GLU A 681 12.32 40.35 -3.12
C GLU A 681 12.29 41.12 -4.44
N PHE A 682 11.31 40.85 -5.30
CA PHE A 682 11.14 41.60 -6.54
C PHE A 682 9.78 42.26 -6.65
N TRP A 683 9.83 43.46 -7.23
CA TRP A 683 8.68 44.33 -7.50
C TRP A 683 8.55 44.53 -9.00
N ILE A 684 7.33 44.48 -9.51
CA ILE A 684 7.04 44.64 -10.93
C ILE A 684 5.94 45.68 -11.09
N VAL A 685 6.09 46.59 -12.04
CA VAL A 685 5.06 47.60 -12.33
C VAL A 685 4.71 47.68 -13.81
N GLY A 686 3.49 48.12 -14.10
CA GLY A 686 2.97 48.21 -15.46
C GLY A 686 1.89 49.28 -15.66
N ASP A 687 1.30 49.25 -16.86
CA ASP A 687 0.18 50.14 -17.22
C ASP A 687 -1.10 49.78 -16.43
N ASP A 688 -2.03 50.73 -16.34
CA ASP A 688 -3.35 50.59 -15.70
C ASP A 688 -3.32 50.02 -14.27
N GLY A 689 -2.34 50.44 -13.47
CA GLY A 689 -2.31 50.22 -12.03
C GLY A 689 -1.68 48.89 -11.59
N ARG A 690 -1.09 48.15 -12.53
CA ARG A 690 -0.45 46.87 -12.26
C ARG A 690 0.79 47.04 -11.38
N VAL A 691 0.77 46.44 -10.20
CA VAL A 691 1.92 46.35 -9.29
C VAL A 691 1.94 44.94 -8.69
N PHE A 692 3.04 44.21 -8.87
CA PHE A 692 3.21 42.88 -8.29
C PHE A 692 4.40 42.84 -7.35
N HIS A 693 4.32 42.02 -6.31
CA HIS A 693 5.38 41.85 -5.34
C HIS A 693 5.51 40.40 -4.89
N TYR A 694 6.76 39.95 -4.78
CA TYR A 694 7.10 38.67 -4.20
C TYR A 694 8.37 38.77 -3.34
N PRO A 695 8.37 38.13 -2.14
CA PRO A 695 7.21 37.64 -1.42
C PRO A 695 6.31 38.78 -0.90
N GLU A 696 5.01 38.72 -1.14
CA GLU A 696 4.07 39.68 -0.52
C GLU A 696 3.67 39.20 0.87
N PRO A 697 3.96 39.99 1.94
CA PRO A 697 3.56 39.67 3.30
C PRO A 697 2.06 39.43 3.44
N ALA A 698 1.66 38.63 4.42
CA ALA A 698 0.24 38.52 4.76
C ALA A 698 -0.30 39.90 5.18
N PRO A 699 -1.54 40.25 4.77
CA PRO A 699 -2.16 41.54 5.09
C PRO A 699 -2.43 41.74 6.58
#